data_AF-I7IJI5-F1
#
_entry.id   AF-I7IJI5-F1
#
_cell.length_a   1.000
_cell.length_b   1.000
_cell.length_c   1.000
_cell.angle_alpha   90.00
_cell.angle_beta   90.00
_cell.angle_gamma   90.00
#
_symmetry.space_group_name_H-M   'P 1'
#
loop_
_entity.id
_entity.type
_entity.pdbx_description
1 polymer ?
#
loop_
_entity_poly.entity_id
_entity_poly.type
_entity_poly.pdbx_seq_one_letter_code
_entity_poly.pdbx_strand_id
1 'polypeptide(L)'
;MKIIKPLRLSFLFRPYRFQKKNYLSLVAVLYFDFKNYSLLTEQSLWNFFSSELQPKFAAELLDMGMPKSSPELLVYGYAYGKYAQNNISSVSISGLNIKKSLMIFGDREWDGDQITQPKPFEKIAISKFNSFGGRGFEYNPLGKGFYKNNEILNNFLPNVESINNIIHYRSDKPEPAGFTSIPIEYPERNKLMGTYDEKWRQEYFPGLANDIDWSYFNQAPSDQRLNSLTSGDKFKFINLNPDIKELEIEVPDLKVKAFLSRENIESNDFNFSRNFELKLNSIWMFPHDIKGYLIYQNSIEVIEDDDSEFTHALLCVESASEPMDIEYYLHVAKTRSGKDAVPLNVLNDKQLVSSIFLGKPEIIPVSSLIRNKIKRIKREEESLVKTMSDKGLSPRNPEENLKLIDDNFNSSGLDSFHTSNKVKENFLDKELDYISEKASNNSLTLDDILENEEPVKLNFWTILEQKRLEKKLNAEIDENLTKLAKKIGVDKETLKPQKLFEINDFNMLDNESELTSYKAVGDFDVSLDDRQMLSISKAKEFVSNKLKKSPTNISPTDIKNFSKIKCTFLEALENNTLRTSLVENETVVNFKLERDLLIHTTFNSVIFEKCNFSGTLFHYTKFSHCKFIDCTFDNCSLNEFTFDNCDLQNSSFNNLNTNNNINFVKNKFKTCEFKFWSTNRLILRENHFSHCKFELLIAIRWLQKNNVFSDSSFIRVSFAKGQIRGVKFDNCFADSLGFLYMTFISNLHIDNCKFEKICISPNSVVNVMALYNSKIMHSGFRKTTINSFTSFDSDLIENDFGLIQARGAKFNKTSFKSSLFDRANLSNSVIEQCDFAHTNLKGAILEDVFLDKVSFFSAELCMVKTSQNLVQKDCLFTRANFIPRYGD
;
A
#
# COMPACT_ATOMS: atom_id res chain seq x y z
N MET A 1 1.34 -9.78 -12.42
CA MET A 1 2.55 -9.79 -11.56
C MET A 1 2.35 -9.09 -10.20
N LYS A 2 3.07 -9.46 -9.12
CA LYS A 2 3.12 -8.75 -7.80
C LYS A 2 4.37 -7.87 -7.71
N ILE A 3 4.24 -6.63 -7.22
CA ILE A 3 5.33 -5.64 -7.26
C ILE A 3 5.96 -5.43 -5.87
N ILE A 4 7.29 -5.41 -5.82
CA ILE A 4 8.13 -5.07 -4.67
C ILE A 4 9.00 -3.88 -5.10
N LYS A 5 8.85 -2.71 -4.46
CA LYS A 5 9.55 -1.47 -4.84
C LYS A 5 9.67 -0.53 -3.63
N PRO A 6 10.62 0.43 -3.62
CA PRO A 6 10.65 1.46 -2.59
C PRO A 6 9.51 2.46 -2.73
N LEU A 7 9.27 3.27 -1.68
CA LEU A 7 8.28 4.34 -1.65
C LEU A 7 8.69 5.54 -2.52
N ARG A 8 9.97 5.63 -2.91
CA ARG A 8 10.57 6.69 -3.75
C ARG A 8 10.62 6.38 -5.25
N LEU A 9 10.06 5.25 -5.67
CA LEU A 9 10.00 4.82 -7.08
C LEU A 9 8.55 4.59 -7.48
N SER A 10 8.07 5.27 -8.54
CA SER A 10 6.82 4.88 -9.21
C SER A 10 7.13 3.87 -10.33
N PHE A 11 6.23 2.92 -10.56
CA PHE A 11 6.45 1.82 -11.51
C PHE A 11 5.22 1.60 -12.39
N LEU A 12 5.45 1.62 -13.70
CA LEU A 12 4.49 1.30 -14.74
C LEU A 12 5.02 0.12 -15.55
N PHE A 13 4.13 -0.79 -15.95
CA PHE A 13 4.47 -1.87 -16.86
C PHE A 13 3.35 -2.07 -17.86
N ARG A 14 3.71 -2.51 -19.08
CA ARG A 14 2.76 -2.67 -20.17
C ARG A 14 3.18 -3.81 -21.10
N PRO A 15 2.40 -4.90 -21.20
CA PRO A 15 2.59 -5.85 -22.27
C PRO A 15 2.17 -5.22 -23.60
N TYR A 16 2.92 -5.52 -24.66
CA TYR A 16 2.58 -5.14 -26.04
C TYR A 16 3.07 -6.23 -27.02
N ARG A 17 2.51 -6.24 -28.22
CA ARG A 17 2.91 -7.19 -29.28
C ARG A 17 3.43 -6.41 -30.48
N PHE A 18 4.55 -6.85 -31.04
CA PHE A 18 5.16 -6.27 -32.24
C PHE A 18 5.83 -7.39 -33.05
N GLN A 19 5.70 -7.37 -34.38
CA GLN A 19 6.27 -8.40 -35.27
C GLN A 19 5.99 -9.85 -34.81
N LYS A 20 4.74 -10.12 -34.39
CA LYS A 20 4.26 -11.42 -33.88
C LYS A 20 4.91 -11.91 -32.56
N LYS A 21 5.83 -11.14 -31.97
CA LYS A 21 6.45 -11.37 -30.65
C LYS A 21 5.74 -10.56 -29.57
N ASN A 22 5.70 -11.11 -28.36
CA ASN A 22 5.16 -10.41 -27.18
C ASN A 22 6.32 -9.77 -26.41
N TYR A 23 6.08 -8.58 -25.86
CA TYR A 23 7.05 -7.79 -25.12
C TYR A 23 6.44 -7.23 -23.85
N LEU A 24 7.24 -7.08 -22.80
CA LEU A 24 6.87 -6.40 -21.56
C LEU A 24 7.74 -5.15 -21.41
N SER A 25 7.12 -3.99 -21.58
CA SER A 25 7.71 -2.69 -21.28
C SER A 25 7.64 -2.42 -19.78
N LEU A 26 8.73 -1.91 -19.22
CA LEU A 26 8.95 -1.69 -17.80
C LEU A 26 9.49 -0.27 -17.63
N VAL A 27 8.77 0.59 -16.91
CA VAL A 27 9.10 2.00 -16.72
C VAL A 27 9.12 2.33 -15.23
N ALA A 28 10.25 2.84 -14.74
CA ALA A 28 10.40 3.37 -13.40
C ALA A 28 10.54 4.89 -13.48
N VAL A 29 9.80 5.61 -12.63
CA VAL A 29 9.87 7.07 -12.52
C VAL A 29 10.35 7.44 -11.12
N LEU A 30 11.44 8.22 -11.09
CA LEU A 30 12.07 8.74 -9.89
C LEU A 30 11.86 10.25 -9.82
N TYR A 31 11.37 10.77 -8.69
CA TYR A 31 11.32 12.22 -8.45
C TYR A 31 12.57 12.64 -7.69
N PHE A 32 13.45 13.43 -8.31
CA PHE A 32 14.74 13.81 -7.75
C PHE A 32 14.79 15.28 -7.37
N ASP A 33 15.30 15.56 -6.18
CA ASP A 33 15.69 16.89 -5.70
C ASP A 33 17.20 17.06 -5.93
N PHE A 34 17.57 17.86 -6.92
CA PHE A 34 18.98 18.08 -7.27
C PHE A 34 19.68 19.05 -6.32
N LYS A 35 18.93 19.83 -5.51
CA LYS A 35 19.49 20.75 -4.51
C LYS A 35 19.93 20.02 -3.25
N ASN A 36 19.14 19.03 -2.81
CA ASN A 36 19.45 18.17 -1.66
C ASN A 36 20.12 16.84 -2.07
N TYR A 37 20.23 16.58 -3.36
CA TYR A 37 20.75 15.34 -3.98
C TYR A 37 20.03 14.08 -3.45
N SER A 38 18.70 14.08 -3.54
CA SER A 38 17.86 13.06 -2.89
C SER A 38 16.59 12.72 -3.67
N LEU A 39 16.12 11.48 -3.55
CA LEU A 39 14.86 11.02 -4.09
C LEU A 39 13.68 11.39 -3.19
N LEU A 40 12.59 11.87 -3.79
CA LEU A 40 11.32 12.17 -3.14
C LEU A 40 10.32 11.00 -3.30
N THR A 41 9.29 10.96 -2.46
CA THR A 41 8.31 9.87 -2.48
C THR A 41 7.41 9.90 -3.71
N GLU A 42 6.90 8.72 -4.12
CA GLU A 42 5.89 8.59 -5.17
C GLU A 42 4.63 9.42 -4.88
N GLN A 43 4.22 9.54 -3.62
CA GLN A 43 3.12 10.43 -3.24
C GLN A 43 3.44 11.90 -3.57
N SER A 44 4.69 12.32 -3.36
CA SER A 44 5.15 13.69 -3.69
C SER A 44 5.20 13.91 -5.20
N LEU A 45 5.58 12.88 -5.96
CA LEU A 45 5.54 12.87 -7.43
C LEU A 45 4.12 13.13 -7.92
N TRP A 46 3.13 12.32 -7.53
CA TRP A 46 1.75 12.45 -8.00
C TRP A 46 1.04 13.71 -7.50
N ASN A 47 1.37 14.18 -6.29
CA ASN A 47 0.90 15.47 -5.79
C ASN A 47 1.43 16.63 -6.66
N PHE A 48 2.72 16.64 -6.99
CA PHE A 48 3.31 17.66 -7.87
C PHE A 48 2.75 17.60 -9.30
N PHE A 49 2.58 16.40 -9.87
CA PHE A 49 1.99 16.24 -11.19
C PHE A 49 0.57 16.85 -11.27
N SER A 50 -0.29 16.55 -10.30
CA SER A 50 -1.69 16.99 -10.29
C SER A 50 -1.88 18.45 -9.85
N SER A 51 -1.03 19.00 -8.97
CA SER A 51 -1.13 20.40 -8.50
C SER A 51 -0.35 21.41 -9.34
N GLU A 52 0.73 21.00 -9.99
CA GLU A 52 1.63 21.88 -10.75
C GLU A 52 1.52 21.62 -12.26
N LEU A 53 1.87 20.41 -12.70
CA LEU A 53 2.12 20.11 -14.11
C LEU A 53 0.84 20.08 -14.95
N GLN A 54 -0.20 19.39 -14.48
CA GLN A 54 -1.48 19.30 -15.17
C GLN A 54 -2.17 20.68 -15.29
N PRO A 55 -2.48 21.41 -14.19
CA PRO A 55 -3.27 22.64 -14.27
C PRO A 55 -2.53 23.83 -14.87
N LYS A 56 -1.20 23.95 -14.70
CA LYS A 56 -0.44 25.14 -15.14
C LYS A 56 0.28 24.96 -16.46
N PHE A 57 0.59 23.71 -16.82
CA PHE A 57 1.35 23.37 -18.03
C PHE A 57 0.61 22.49 -19.04
N ALA A 58 -0.60 22.01 -18.71
CA ALA A 58 -1.34 21.06 -19.53
C ALA A 58 -0.51 19.80 -19.86
N ALA A 59 0.17 19.26 -18.84
CA ALA A 59 0.74 17.91 -18.89
C ALA A 59 -0.39 16.87 -18.81
N GLU A 60 -0.57 16.09 -19.88
CA GLU A 60 -1.65 15.11 -20.02
C GLU A 60 -1.33 13.77 -19.34
N LEU A 61 -0.08 13.30 -19.49
CA LEU A 61 0.34 11.96 -19.07
C LEU A 61 1.84 11.95 -18.73
N LEU A 62 2.20 11.22 -17.66
CA LEU A 62 3.58 11.08 -17.18
C LEU A 62 4.47 10.27 -18.14
N ASP A 63 3.99 9.10 -18.60
CA ASP A 63 4.64 8.26 -19.60
C ASP A 63 3.60 7.35 -20.28
N MET A 64 3.83 6.93 -21.54
CA MET A 64 2.91 6.05 -22.29
C MET A 64 3.11 4.55 -21.98
N GLY A 65 4.13 4.20 -21.19
CA GLY A 65 4.49 2.83 -20.84
C GLY A 65 5.10 2.06 -22.02
N MET A 66 5.63 2.73 -23.04
CA MET A 66 6.02 2.14 -24.33
C MET A 66 7.43 2.59 -24.75
N PRO A 67 8.22 1.76 -25.46
CA PRO A 67 9.57 2.13 -25.90
C PRO A 67 9.61 3.44 -26.69
N LYS A 68 10.57 4.29 -26.38
CA LYS A 68 10.86 5.55 -27.10
C LYS A 68 12.01 5.34 -28.10
N SER A 69 11.97 6.05 -29.24
CA SER A 69 13.00 5.93 -30.28
C SER A 69 14.32 6.60 -29.89
N SER A 70 14.29 7.59 -29.01
CA SER A 70 15.45 8.35 -28.54
C SER A 70 15.21 8.85 -27.11
N PRO A 71 16.25 9.11 -26.30
CA PRO A 71 16.06 9.82 -25.06
C PRO A 71 15.54 11.26 -25.27
N GLU A 72 14.98 11.89 -24.24
CA GLU A 72 14.35 13.21 -24.37
C GLU A 72 14.42 14.09 -23.12
N LEU A 73 14.45 15.42 -23.33
CA LEU A 73 14.40 16.44 -22.29
C LEU A 73 13.09 17.23 -22.38
N LEU A 74 12.30 17.22 -21.32
CA LEU A 74 11.13 18.08 -21.13
C LEU A 74 11.41 19.09 -20.03
N VAL A 75 10.92 20.32 -20.16
CA VAL A 75 11.15 21.37 -19.16
C VAL A 75 9.83 22.06 -18.84
N TYR A 76 9.46 22.06 -17.56
CA TYR A 76 8.27 22.71 -17.05
C TYR A 76 8.70 23.79 -16.05
N GLY A 77 8.52 25.05 -16.42
CA GLY A 77 9.08 26.16 -15.65
C GLY A 77 8.55 27.53 -16.06
N TYR A 78 9.04 28.52 -15.35
CA TYR A 78 8.57 29.90 -15.44
C TYR A 78 9.68 30.80 -15.94
N ALA A 79 9.30 31.81 -16.73
CA ALA A 79 10.13 32.98 -16.94
C ALA A 79 9.81 34.01 -15.86
N TYR A 80 10.81 34.76 -15.39
CA TYR A 80 10.65 35.73 -14.29
C TYR A 80 10.92 37.15 -14.77
N GLY A 81 9.99 38.08 -14.46
CA GLY A 81 10.06 39.48 -14.90
C GLY A 81 11.27 40.24 -14.35
N LYS A 82 11.86 39.77 -13.24
CA LYS A 82 13.13 40.31 -12.71
C LYS A 82 14.33 40.15 -13.68
N TYR A 83 14.23 39.26 -14.66
CA TYR A 83 15.21 39.10 -15.74
C TYR A 83 14.76 39.72 -17.07
N ALA A 84 13.64 40.44 -17.07
CA ALA A 84 13.12 41.10 -18.26
C ALA A 84 13.74 42.50 -18.45
N GLN A 85 13.95 42.89 -19.70
CA GLN A 85 14.20 44.27 -20.10
C GLN A 85 12.98 44.75 -20.88
N ASN A 86 12.42 45.91 -20.52
CA ASN A 86 11.18 46.43 -21.10
C ASN A 86 10.01 45.41 -21.10
N ASN A 87 9.87 44.64 -20.01
CA ASN A 87 8.88 43.55 -19.87
C ASN A 87 9.00 42.43 -20.93
N ILE A 88 10.19 42.24 -21.49
CA ILE A 88 10.56 41.14 -22.38
C ILE A 88 11.75 40.39 -21.77
N SER A 89 11.63 39.08 -21.58
CA SER A 89 12.73 38.21 -21.12
C SER A 89 13.07 37.18 -22.19
N SER A 90 14.31 36.71 -22.21
CA SER A 90 14.70 35.53 -22.98
C SER A 90 15.02 34.40 -22.01
N VAL A 91 14.53 33.20 -22.31
CA VAL A 91 14.80 31.96 -21.56
C VAL A 91 15.42 30.95 -22.50
N SER A 92 16.36 30.15 -22.01
CA SER A 92 16.99 29.11 -22.85
C SER A 92 17.35 27.86 -22.07
N ILE A 93 17.41 26.77 -22.82
CA ILE A 93 17.87 25.45 -22.38
C ILE A 93 18.98 24.98 -23.31
N SER A 94 20.04 24.41 -22.75
CA SER A 94 21.13 23.82 -23.52
C SER A 94 21.81 22.67 -22.78
N GLY A 95 22.18 21.63 -23.51
CA GLY A 95 22.89 20.46 -22.99
C GLY A 95 22.92 19.37 -24.04
N LEU A 96 24.03 18.64 -24.14
CA LEU A 96 24.25 17.66 -25.21
C LEU A 96 23.99 18.28 -26.61
N ASN A 97 23.10 17.69 -27.40
CA ASN A 97 22.71 18.20 -28.72
C ASN A 97 21.56 19.23 -28.70
N ILE A 98 21.03 19.60 -27.52
CA ILE A 98 19.92 20.56 -27.39
C ILE A 98 20.47 21.97 -27.21
N LYS A 99 19.91 22.92 -27.97
CA LYS A 99 20.06 24.36 -27.76
C LYS A 99 18.79 25.07 -28.24
N LYS A 100 17.95 25.52 -27.31
CA LYS A 100 16.65 26.13 -27.61
C LYS A 100 16.42 27.38 -26.77
N SER A 101 16.01 28.47 -27.41
CA SER A 101 15.75 29.76 -26.77
C SER A 101 14.37 30.28 -27.15
N LEU A 102 13.66 30.84 -26.18
CA LEU A 102 12.33 31.43 -26.34
C LEU A 102 12.36 32.90 -25.92
N MET A 103 11.48 33.68 -26.53
CA MET A 103 11.17 35.06 -26.14
C MET A 103 9.89 35.06 -25.32
N ILE A 104 9.92 35.76 -24.18
CA ILE A 104 8.84 35.80 -23.22
C ILE A 104 8.41 37.25 -23.02
N PHE A 105 7.21 37.57 -23.48
CA PHE A 105 6.61 38.89 -23.37
C PHE A 105 5.65 38.93 -22.19
N GLY A 106 5.62 40.06 -21.48
CA GLY A 106 4.47 40.43 -20.67
C GLY A 106 3.17 40.46 -21.49
N ASP A 107 2.02 40.60 -20.83
CA ASP A 107 0.73 40.54 -21.53
C ASP A 107 0.63 41.66 -22.58
N ARG A 108 0.25 41.27 -23.80
CA ARG A 108 0.08 42.11 -24.98
C ARG A 108 -1.24 41.81 -25.66
N GLU A 109 -1.80 42.83 -26.27
CA GLU A 109 -3.00 42.78 -27.07
C GLU A 109 -2.72 43.44 -28.43
N TRP A 110 -3.58 43.16 -29.41
CA TRP A 110 -3.65 43.92 -30.64
C TRP A 110 -4.52 45.17 -30.47
N ASP A 111 -3.96 46.34 -30.74
CA ASP A 111 -4.66 47.62 -30.87
C ASP A 111 -4.70 48.01 -32.36
N GLY A 112 -5.85 47.80 -33.01
CA GLY A 112 -5.93 47.79 -34.48
C GLY A 112 -5.02 46.71 -35.06
N ASP A 113 -4.06 47.12 -35.90
CA ASP A 113 -3.00 46.28 -36.46
C ASP A 113 -1.63 46.47 -35.75
N GLN A 114 -1.59 47.21 -34.64
CA GLN A 114 -0.39 47.42 -33.83
C GLN A 114 -0.39 46.51 -32.60
N ILE A 115 0.80 46.15 -32.13
CA ILE A 115 0.98 45.37 -30.89
C ILE A 115 1.21 46.33 -29.72
N THR A 116 0.45 46.19 -28.64
CA THR A 116 0.65 47.01 -27.42
C THR A 116 2.00 46.72 -26.78
N GLN A 117 2.57 47.71 -26.07
CA GLN A 117 3.74 47.47 -25.21
C GLN A 117 3.45 46.39 -24.16
N PRO A 118 4.36 45.42 -23.91
CA PRO A 118 4.12 44.35 -22.95
C PRO A 118 3.97 44.90 -21.52
N LYS A 119 2.94 44.43 -20.82
CA LYS A 119 2.66 44.79 -19.42
C LYS A 119 3.69 44.16 -18.46
N PRO A 120 4.06 44.80 -17.34
CA PRO A 120 4.93 44.18 -16.34
C PRO A 120 4.36 42.86 -15.79
N PHE A 121 5.22 41.89 -15.48
CA PHE A 121 4.82 40.60 -14.93
C PHE A 121 5.80 40.14 -13.83
N GLU A 122 5.31 39.37 -12.85
CA GLU A 122 6.17 38.71 -11.84
C GLU A 122 6.82 37.45 -12.46
N LYS A 123 5.97 36.55 -12.97
CA LYS A 123 6.36 35.32 -13.66
C LYS A 123 5.30 34.86 -14.65
N ILE A 124 5.72 34.18 -15.70
CA ILE A 124 4.86 33.60 -16.75
C ILE A 124 5.22 32.12 -16.93
N ALA A 125 4.22 31.25 -16.91
CA ALA A 125 4.39 29.82 -17.16
C ALA A 125 4.71 29.56 -18.64
N ILE A 126 5.76 28.81 -18.93
CA ILE A 126 6.11 28.39 -20.29
C ILE A 126 5.27 27.16 -20.63
N SER A 127 4.05 27.40 -21.11
CA SER A 127 3.03 26.36 -21.32
C SER A 127 2.17 26.60 -22.56
N LYS A 128 1.44 25.56 -22.97
CA LYS A 128 0.47 25.59 -24.09
C LYS A 128 -0.52 26.77 -24.00
N PHE A 129 -0.95 27.14 -22.79
CA PHE A 129 -1.86 28.28 -22.54
C PHE A 129 -1.28 29.65 -22.93
N ASN A 130 0.05 29.79 -22.88
CA ASN A 130 0.74 31.05 -23.11
C ASN A 130 1.48 31.11 -24.45
N SER A 131 1.46 30.04 -25.25
CA SER A 131 2.02 30.00 -26.59
C SER A 131 0.93 30.17 -27.67
N PHE A 132 1.36 30.35 -28.92
CA PHE A 132 0.45 30.58 -30.04
C PHE A 132 -0.54 29.41 -30.21
N GLY A 133 -1.80 29.75 -30.47
CA GLY A 133 -2.88 28.79 -30.63
C GLY A 133 -4.23 29.41 -30.30
N GLY A 134 -5.22 28.54 -30.05
CA GLY A 134 -6.58 28.95 -29.71
C GLY A 134 -7.63 28.03 -30.33
N ARG A 135 -8.90 28.26 -29.98
CA ARG A 135 -10.02 27.41 -30.40
C ARG A 135 -10.09 27.28 -31.93
N GLY A 136 -9.90 26.06 -32.42
CA GLY A 136 -9.89 25.75 -33.86
C GLY A 136 -8.50 25.77 -34.52
N PHE A 137 -7.42 25.96 -33.75
CA PHE A 137 -6.05 25.67 -34.16
C PHE A 137 -5.67 24.25 -33.73
N GLU A 138 -5.34 23.37 -34.69
CA GLU A 138 -5.20 21.92 -34.43
C GLU A 138 -3.97 21.58 -33.58
N TYR A 139 -2.88 22.34 -33.71
CA TYR A 139 -1.63 22.08 -32.98
C TYR A 139 -1.65 22.55 -31.52
N ASN A 140 -2.47 23.56 -31.18
CA ASN A 140 -2.62 24.05 -29.81
C ASN A 140 -4.00 24.69 -29.59
N PRO A 141 -5.05 23.90 -29.34
CA PRO A 141 -6.39 24.42 -29.10
C PRO A 141 -6.54 25.18 -27.77
N LEU A 142 -5.56 25.03 -26.85
CA LEU A 142 -5.53 25.67 -25.52
C LEU A 142 -4.78 27.01 -25.49
N GLY A 143 -4.09 27.38 -26.57
CA GLY A 143 -3.27 28.60 -26.65
C GLY A 143 -4.06 29.88 -26.89
N LYS A 144 -3.34 30.95 -27.22
CA LYS A 144 -3.91 32.27 -27.54
C LYS A 144 -3.23 32.92 -28.76
N GLY A 145 -3.99 33.74 -29.48
CA GLY A 145 -3.56 34.46 -30.68
C GLY A 145 -4.18 33.99 -31.99
N PHE A 146 -4.82 32.82 -32.04
CA PHE A 146 -5.51 32.29 -33.23
C PHE A 146 -7.04 32.22 -33.06
N TYR A 147 -7.76 32.72 -34.07
CA TYR A 147 -9.24 32.65 -34.14
C TYR A 147 -9.70 32.27 -35.54
N LYS A 148 -10.78 31.49 -35.60
CA LYS A 148 -11.46 31.10 -36.84
C LYS A 148 -12.75 31.93 -36.94
N ASN A 149 -13.01 32.54 -38.11
CA ASN A 149 -14.26 33.22 -38.48
C ASN A 149 -14.59 34.60 -37.85
N ASN A 150 -13.60 35.46 -37.55
CA ASN A 150 -13.82 36.88 -37.17
C ASN A 150 -14.72 37.14 -35.95
N GLU A 151 -14.87 36.19 -35.01
CA GLU A 151 -15.47 36.51 -33.70
C GLU A 151 -14.51 37.41 -32.90
N ILE A 152 -14.91 38.66 -32.67
CA ILE A 152 -14.10 39.82 -32.21
C ILE A 152 -13.52 39.68 -30.78
N LEU A 153 -13.70 38.53 -30.13
CA LEU A 153 -13.68 38.41 -28.66
C LEU A 153 -12.31 38.26 -27.99
N ASN A 154 -11.19 38.17 -28.73
CA ASN A 154 -9.89 37.91 -28.11
C ASN A 154 -8.71 38.53 -28.88
N ASN A 155 -8.28 39.73 -28.46
CA ASN A 155 -7.11 40.42 -29.01
C ASN A 155 -5.78 40.00 -28.35
N PHE A 156 -5.77 39.04 -27.41
CA PHE A 156 -4.55 38.66 -26.69
C PHE A 156 -3.54 37.94 -27.59
N LEU A 157 -2.27 38.35 -27.49
CA LEU A 157 -1.11 37.69 -28.08
C LEU A 157 -0.55 36.63 -27.12
N PRO A 158 0.18 35.63 -27.62
CA PRO A 158 0.95 34.73 -26.77
C PRO A 158 2.02 35.49 -25.98
N ASN A 159 2.36 34.97 -24.79
CA ASN A 159 3.54 35.43 -24.06
C ASN A 159 4.80 34.69 -24.53
N VAL A 160 4.66 33.42 -24.93
CA VAL A 160 5.76 32.52 -25.29
C VAL A 160 5.87 32.42 -26.81
N GLU A 161 6.97 32.94 -27.36
CA GLU A 161 7.27 32.91 -28.79
C GLU A 161 8.66 32.33 -29.07
N SER A 162 8.86 31.82 -30.29
CA SER A 162 10.17 31.36 -30.75
C SER A 162 11.04 32.57 -31.10
N ILE A 163 12.30 32.58 -30.66
CA ILE A 163 13.23 33.66 -31.01
C ILE A 163 13.48 33.79 -32.53
N ASN A 164 13.21 32.72 -33.29
CA ASN A 164 13.36 32.68 -34.75
C ASN A 164 12.07 33.04 -35.51
N ASN A 165 10.93 33.17 -34.82
CA ASN A 165 9.63 33.40 -35.45
C ASN A 165 8.72 34.17 -34.47
N ILE A 166 9.02 35.47 -34.34
CA ILE A 166 8.30 36.43 -33.50
C ILE A 166 7.11 36.99 -34.30
N ILE A 167 5.97 37.20 -33.64
CA ILE A 167 4.76 37.73 -34.27
C ILE A 167 4.92 39.24 -34.50
N HIS A 168 4.76 39.66 -35.76
CA HIS A 168 4.76 41.07 -36.17
C HIS A 168 3.40 41.51 -36.73
N TYR A 169 2.65 40.60 -37.37
CA TYR A 169 1.39 40.88 -38.05
C TYR A 169 0.29 39.88 -37.65
N ARG A 170 -0.99 40.31 -37.69
CA ARG A 170 -2.16 39.43 -37.42
C ARG A 170 -2.27 38.23 -38.37
N SER A 171 -1.59 38.27 -39.52
CA SER A 171 -1.50 37.17 -40.47
C SER A 171 -0.55 36.05 -40.05
N ASP A 172 0.36 36.33 -39.11
CA ASP A 172 1.42 35.40 -38.73
C ASP A 172 0.83 34.21 -37.95
N LYS A 173 1.24 33.00 -38.33
CA LYS A 173 0.78 31.74 -37.74
C LYS A 173 2.00 30.88 -37.37
N PRO A 174 2.78 31.29 -36.36
CA PRO A 174 3.93 30.51 -35.90
C PRO A 174 3.47 29.20 -35.26
N GLU A 175 4.36 28.20 -35.24
CA GLU A 175 4.12 26.99 -34.45
C GLU A 175 4.12 27.28 -32.94
N PRO A 176 3.36 26.53 -32.12
CA PRO A 176 3.30 26.73 -30.67
C PRO A 176 4.66 26.54 -30.00
N ALA A 177 5.26 27.64 -29.56
CA ALA A 177 6.59 27.63 -28.92
C ALA A 177 6.53 27.17 -27.45
N GLY A 178 7.50 26.39 -26.99
CA GLY A 178 7.57 25.91 -25.61
C GLY A 178 8.64 24.84 -25.36
N PHE A 179 8.68 24.32 -24.14
CA PHE A 179 9.58 23.23 -23.71
C PHE A 179 8.84 21.97 -23.21
N THR A 180 7.50 22.00 -23.19
CA THR A 180 6.61 21.00 -22.59
C THR A 180 6.28 19.85 -23.55
N SER A 181 5.58 18.83 -23.05
CA SER A 181 5.16 17.67 -23.84
C SER A 181 4.18 18.01 -24.97
N ILE A 182 4.36 17.34 -26.11
CA ILE A 182 3.42 17.34 -27.24
C ILE A 182 2.19 16.48 -26.87
N PRO A 183 0.95 16.95 -27.09
CA PRO A 183 -0.28 16.19 -26.82
C PRO A 183 -0.31 14.81 -27.48
N ILE A 184 -1.12 13.89 -26.95
CA ILE A 184 -1.41 12.63 -27.66
C ILE A 184 -2.22 12.92 -28.94
N GLU A 185 -3.13 13.89 -28.90
CA GLU A 185 -4.01 14.27 -30.02
C GLU A 185 -3.30 15.10 -31.11
N TYR A 186 -2.02 15.42 -30.96
CA TYR A 186 -1.29 16.27 -31.90
C TYR A 186 -1.29 15.66 -33.32
N PRO A 187 -1.76 16.37 -34.37
CA PRO A 187 -2.04 15.75 -35.68
C PRO A 187 -0.88 15.00 -36.32
N GLU A 188 0.36 15.43 -36.06
CA GLU A 188 1.55 14.75 -36.58
C GLU A 188 1.89 13.46 -35.84
N ARG A 189 1.53 13.35 -34.54
CA ARG A 189 1.77 12.12 -33.76
C ARG A 189 1.02 10.95 -34.39
N ASN A 190 -0.25 11.14 -34.79
CA ASN A 190 -1.06 10.10 -35.42
C ASN A 190 -0.45 9.55 -36.72
N LYS A 191 0.34 10.34 -37.47
CA LYS A 191 1.02 9.89 -38.69
C LYS A 191 2.14 8.86 -38.42
N LEU A 192 2.64 8.81 -37.18
CA LEU A 192 3.73 7.92 -36.75
C LEU A 192 3.24 6.53 -36.31
N MET A 193 1.93 6.32 -36.18
CA MET A 193 1.36 5.09 -35.61
C MET A 193 1.51 3.85 -36.52
N GLY A 194 1.82 4.06 -37.80
CA GLY A 194 1.94 3.03 -38.84
C GLY A 194 0.61 2.69 -39.53
N THR A 195 0.64 1.69 -40.41
CA THR A 195 -0.49 1.30 -41.29
C THR A 195 -1.33 0.18 -40.66
N TYR A 196 -2.62 0.47 -40.43
CA TYR A 196 -3.62 -0.47 -39.87
C TYR A 196 -4.62 -0.93 -40.93
N ASP A 197 -4.12 -1.62 -41.95
CA ASP A 197 -4.90 -2.14 -43.07
C ASP A 197 -5.33 -3.61 -42.89
N GLU A 198 -5.87 -4.22 -43.95
CA GLU A 198 -6.28 -5.62 -43.94
C GLU A 198 -5.09 -6.59 -43.80
N LYS A 199 -3.91 -6.22 -44.31
CA LYS A 199 -2.68 -7.00 -44.11
C LYS A 199 -2.26 -6.97 -42.64
N TRP A 200 -2.32 -5.81 -41.99
CA TRP A 200 -2.13 -5.71 -40.54
C TRP A 200 -3.13 -6.57 -39.77
N ARG A 201 -4.42 -6.54 -40.14
CA ARG A 201 -5.46 -7.38 -39.51
C ARG A 201 -5.13 -8.88 -39.60
N GLN A 202 -4.62 -9.34 -40.74
CA GLN A 202 -4.34 -10.75 -41.00
C GLN A 202 -3.00 -11.22 -40.43
N GLU A 203 -1.95 -10.38 -40.47
CA GLU A 203 -0.59 -10.79 -40.11
C GLU A 203 -0.11 -10.29 -38.74
N TYR A 204 -0.52 -9.10 -38.30
CA TYR A 204 0.16 -8.41 -37.19
C TYR A 204 -0.74 -8.16 -35.97
N PHE A 205 -2.06 -8.15 -36.12
CA PHE A 205 -3.04 -8.12 -35.02
C PHE A 205 -2.76 -9.22 -33.96
N PRO A 206 -2.96 -8.96 -32.65
CA PRO A 206 -3.34 -7.71 -31.98
C PRO A 206 -2.15 -6.77 -31.69
N GLY A 207 -1.04 -6.90 -32.41
CA GLY A 207 0.15 -6.08 -32.23
C GLY A 207 0.11 -4.72 -32.94
N LEU A 208 1.12 -3.92 -32.67
CA LEU A 208 1.38 -2.65 -33.36
C LEU A 208 1.63 -2.88 -34.87
N ALA A 209 1.38 -1.86 -35.67
CA ALA A 209 1.72 -1.87 -37.09
C ALA A 209 3.23 -2.12 -37.31
N ASN A 210 3.57 -2.88 -38.36
CA ASN A 210 4.96 -3.30 -38.62
C ASN A 210 5.87 -2.12 -39.05
N ASP A 211 5.27 -1.04 -39.53
CA ASP A 211 5.87 0.21 -39.98
C ASP A 211 5.70 1.37 -38.97
N ILE A 212 5.37 1.07 -37.71
CA ILE A 212 5.29 2.09 -36.65
C ILE A 212 6.62 2.82 -36.46
N ASP A 213 6.57 4.16 -36.43
CA ASP A 213 7.68 4.99 -35.99
C ASP A 213 7.61 5.11 -34.47
N TRP A 214 8.59 4.52 -33.78
CA TRP A 214 8.67 4.49 -32.31
C TRP A 214 8.77 5.88 -31.67
N SER A 215 9.09 6.92 -32.44
CA SER A 215 9.02 8.30 -31.96
C SER A 215 7.58 8.81 -31.78
N TYR A 216 6.57 8.02 -32.17
CA TYR A 216 5.19 8.13 -31.68
C TYR A 216 5.10 8.18 -30.15
N PHE A 217 5.99 7.50 -29.42
CA PHE A 217 5.99 7.46 -27.95
C PHE A 217 6.88 8.52 -27.30
N ASN A 218 7.68 9.27 -28.07
CA ASN A 218 8.45 10.40 -27.57
C ASN A 218 7.51 11.58 -27.26
N GLN A 219 7.52 12.07 -26.02
CA GLN A 219 6.69 13.18 -25.60
C GLN A 219 7.31 14.54 -25.93
N ALA A 220 8.63 14.62 -26.11
CA ALA A 220 9.31 15.85 -26.47
C ALA A 220 9.21 16.18 -27.97
N PRO A 221 9.17 17.49 -28.31
CA PRO A 221 9.46 17.96 -29.66
C PRO A 221 10.81 17.47 -30.19
N SER A 222 10.95 17.40 -31.51
CA SER A 222 12.15 16.87 -32.17
C SER A 222 13.44 17.62 -31.81
N ASP A 223 13.36 18.94 -31.57
CA ASP A 223 14.47 19.78 -31.13
C ASP A 223 14.87 19.61 -29.64
N GLN A 224 14.17 18.72 -28.93
CA GLN A 224 14.39 18.35 -27.53
C GLN A 224 14.63 16.83 -27.34
N ARG A 225 14.83 16.10 -28.44
CA ARG A 225 15.24 14.70 -28.43
C ARG A 225 16.77 14.61 -28.41
N LEU A 226 17.29 13.65 -27.66
CA LEU A 226 18.70 13.49 -27.36
C LEU A 226 19.31 12.33 -28.15
N ASN A 227 20.57 12.45 -28.54
CA ASN A 227 21.31 11.36 -29.19
C ASN A 227 21.68 10.24 -28.18
N SER A 228 21.95 10.62 -26.93
CA SER A 228 22.31 9.74 -25.81
C SER A 228 21.90 10.42 -24.50
N LEU A 229 21.80 9.66 -23.43
CA LEU A 229 21.55 10.19 -22.08
C LEU A 229 22.10 9.22 -21.03
N THR A 230 22.93 9.74 -20.13
CA THR A 230 23.73 8.99 -19.15
C THR A 230 23.98 9.81 -17.87
N SER A 231 24.40 9.13 -16.79
CA SER A 231 24.94 9.78 -15.58
C SER A 231 26.04 10.78 -15.93
N GLY A 232 26.09 11.93 -15.25
CA GLY A 232 27.10 12.97 -15.47
C GLY A 232 26.81 13.93 -16.64
N ASP A 233 25.78 13.69 -17.46
CA ASP A 233 25.36 14.64 -18.48
C ASP A 233 24.86 15.95 -17.84
N LYS A 234 25.14 17.09 -18.49
CA LYS A 234 24.85 18.42 -17.94
C LYS A 234 23.86 19.21 -18.78
N PHE A 235 22.91 19.85 -18.09
CA PHE A 235 21.91 20.74 -18.68
C PHE A 235 21.95 22.11 -18.00
N LYS A 236 21.96 23.16 -18.82
CA LYS A 236 21.96 24.56 -18.40
C LYS A 236 20.63 25.23 -18.73
N PHE A 237 20.11 25.98 -17.77
CA PHE A 237 18.83 26.69 -17.80
C PHE A 237 19.07 28.17 -17.50
N ILE A 238 18.69 29.05 -18.43
CA ILE A 238 18.91 30.51 -18.29
C ILE A 238 17.57 31.21 -18.05
N ASN A 239 17.52 32.05 -17.00
CA ASN A 239 16.35 32.84 -16.57
C ASN A 239 15.09 32.03 -16.18
N LEU A 240 15.27 30.73 -15.87
CA LEU A 240 14.19 29.76 -15.58
C LEU A 240 13.99 29.42 -14.09
N ASN A 241 14.82 29.98 -13.20
CA ASN A 241 14.75 29.80 -11.75
C ASN A 241 14.51 31.16 -11.05
N PRO A 242 13.73 31.23 -9.95
CA PRO A 242 13.37 32.50 -9.32
C PRO A 242 14.53 33.26 -8.68
N ASP A 243 15.69 32.62 -8.46
CA ASP A 243 16.87 33.19 -7.79
C ASP A 243 18.13 33.10 -8.65
N ILE A 244 18.41 31.92 -9.19
CA ILE A 244 19.62 31.56 -9.94
C ILE A 244 19.42 31.90 -11.43
N LYS A 245 20.16 32.90 -11.93
CA LYS A 245 20.05 33.36 -13.32
C LYS A 245 20.48 32.29 -14.33
N GLU A 246 21.58 31.60 -14.04
CA GLU A 246 22.15 30.54 -14.88
C GLU A 246 22.31 29.30 -13.99
N LEU A 247 21.36 28.37 -14.11
CA LEU A 247 21.32 27.14 -13.35
C LEU A 247 21.90 26.01 -14.21
N GLU A 248 22.93 25.33 -13.73
CA GLU A 248 23.43 24.07 -14.29
C GLU A 248 22.96 22.92 -13.39
N ILE A 249 22.47 21.84 -14.00
CA ILE A 249 22.11 20.59 -13.33
C ILE A 249 22.83 19.44 -14.03
N GLU A 250 23.42 18.56 -13.24
CA GLU A 250 24.06 17.33 -13.68
C GLU A 250 23.14 16.13 -13.42
N VAL A 251 23.10 15.17 -14.34
CA VAL A 251 22.34 13.93 -14.19
C VAL A 251 23.00 13.07 -13.12
N PRO A 252 22.33 12.74 -12.00
CA PRO A 252 22.91 11.96 -10.91
C PRO A 252 23.27 10.54 -11.38
N ASP A 253 24.24 9.93 -10.71
CA ASP A 253 24.65 8.55 -10.98
C ASP A 253 23.69 7.50 -10.41
N LEU A 254 22.46 7.53 -10.91
CA LEU A 254 21.36 6.66 -10.52
C LEU A 254 21.22 5.49 -11.49
N LYS A 255 21.28 4.27 -10.95
CA LYS A 255 20.96 3.04 -11.68
C LYS A 255 19.66 2.45 -11.16
N VAL A 256 18.76 2.06 -12.06
CA VAL A 256 17.53 1.33 -11.70
C VAL A 256 17.65 -0.09 -12.23
N LYS A 257 17.54 -1.09 -11.34
CA LYS A 257 17.46 -2.50 -11.74
C LYS A 257 16.05 -3.03 -11.53
N ALA A 258 15.63 -3.96 -12.38
CA ALA A 258 14.45 -4.78 -12.17
C ALA A 258 14.80 -6.26 -12.20
N PHE A 259 14.11 -7.03 -11.37
CA PHE A 259 14.24 -8.47 -11.22
C PHE A 259 12.86 -9.11 -11.34
N LEU A 260 12.70 -10.13 -12.19
CA LEU A 260 11.44 -10.80 -12.48
C LEU A 260 11.53 -12.29 -12.15
N SER A 261 10.51 -12.82 -11.47
CA SER A 261 10.39 -14.24 -11.13
C SER A 261 9.14 -14.85 -11.76
N ARG A 262 9.24 -16.11 -12.18
CA ARG A 262 8.10 -16.93 -12.65
C ARG A 262 7.57 -17.84 -11.54
N GLU A 263 8.35 -18.03 -10.50
CA GLU A 263 8.11 -18.91 -9.36
C GLU A 263 7.36 -18.14 -8.26
N ASN A 264 6.47 -18.78 -7.51
CA ASN A 264 5.87 -18.09 -6.36
C ASN A 264 6.91 -17.96 -5.24
N ILE A 265 6.90 -16.87 -4.48
CA ILE A 265 7.89 -16.56 -3.43
C ILE A 265 7.81 -17.51 -2.22
N GLU A 266 6.71 -18.27 -2.12
CA GLU A 266 6.58 -19.38 -1.17
C GLU A 266 7.18 -20.71 -1.67
N SER A 267 7.68 -20.76 -2.91
CA SER A 267 8.39 -21.93 -3.44
C SER A 267 9.81 -22.00 -2.88
N ASN A 268 10.29 -23.21 -2.60
CA ASN A 268 11.69 -23.45 -2.26
C ASN A 268 12.62 -23.03 -3.41
N ASP A 269 12.14 -23.14 -4.66
CA ASP A 269 12.88 -22.82 -5.88
C ASP A 269 12.74 -21.35 -6.31
N PHE A 270 12.20 -20.46 -5.45
CA PHE A 270 12.02 -19.05 -5.78
C PHE A 270 13.35 -18.36 -6.13
N ASN A 271 13.47 -17.91 -7.37
CA ASN A 271 14.60 -17.17 -7.88
C ASN A 271 14.16 -16.12 -8.93
N PHE A 272 15.03 -15.17 -9.28
CA PHE A 272 14.77 -14.19 -10.33
C PHE A 272 15.18 -14.75 -11.70
N SER A 273 14.20 -15.33 -12.40
CA SER A 273 14.30 -15.81 -13.78
C SER A 273 14.92 -14.82 -14.78
N ARG A 274 14.78 -13.51 -14.55
CA ARG A 274 15.41 -12.44 -15.32
C ARG A 274 15.78 -11.26 -14.42
N ASN A 275 16.89 -10.60 -14.71
CA ASN A 275 17.28 -9.33 -14.10
C ASN A 275 18.02 -8.46 -15.12
N PHE A 276 17.88 -7.14 -15.02
CA PHE A 276 18.49 -6.18 -15.94
C PHE A 276 18.43 -4.75 -15.40
N GLU A 277 19.33 -3.90 -15.87
CA GLU A 277 19.31 -2.46 -15.68
C GLU A 277 18.26 -1.82 -16.62
N LEU A 278 17.50 -0.86 -16.13
CA LEU A 278 16.64 0.01 -16.93
C LEU A 278 17.47 1.23 -17.37
N LYS A 279 17.25 1.71 -18.59
CA LYS A 279 18.02 2.82 -19.16
C LYS A 279 17.28 4.14 -18.98
N LEU A 280 17.97 5.17 -18.50
CA LEU A 280 17.45 6.53 -18.44
C LEU A 280 17.09 7.01 -19.86
N ASN A 281 15.81 7.25 -20.11
CA ASN A 281 15.30 7.61 -21.44
C ASN A 281 14.55 8.93 -21.47
N SER A 282 14.19 9.52 -20.32
CA SER A 282 13.59 10.86 -20.30
C SER A 282 13.90 11.58 -19.00
N ILE A 283 14.13 12.89 -19.12
CA ILE A 283 14.22 13.78 -17.96
C ILE A 283 13.18 14.88 -18.12
N TRP A 284 12.36 15.06 -17.09
CA TRP A 284 11.50 16.23 -16.93
C TRP A 284 12.16 17.15 -15.91
N MET A 285 12.52 18.37 -16.30
CA MET A 285 13.17 19.33 -15.42
C MET A 285 12.20 20.39 -14.92
N PHE A 286 12.34 20.75 -13.64
CA PHE A 286 11.59 21.80 -12.95
C PHE A 286 12.58 22.86 -12.42
N PRO A 287 13.18 23.70 -13.29
CA PRO A 287 14.30 24.58 -12.90
C PRO A 287 13.94 25.55 -11.76
N HIS A 288 12.66 25.90 -11.63
CA HIS A 288 12.13 26.80 -10.61
C HIS A 288 12.20 26.24 -9.18
N ASP A 289 12.20 24.92 -9.01
CA ASP A 289 12.29 24.23 -7.71
C ASP A 289 13.60 23.40 -7.58
N ILE A 290 14.41 23.33 -8.66
CA ILE A 290 15.66 22.56 -8.75
C ILE A 290 15.39 21.05 -8.54
N LYS A 291 14.31 20.56 -9.17
CA LYS A 291 13.86 19.16 -9.13
C LYS A 291 13.59 18.63 -10.54
N GLY A 292 13.34 17.33 -10.65
CA GLY A 292 12.95 16.72 -11.92
C GLY A 292 12.49 15.27 -11.79
N TYR A 293 11.82 14.77 -12.83
CA TYR A 293 11.55 13.34 -12.97
C TYR A 293 12.60 12.69 -13.86
N LEU A 294 13.18 11.60 -13.39
CA LEU A 294 14.07 10.73 -14.16
C LEU A 294 13.29 9.46 -14.52
N ILE A 295 13.09 9.22 -15.81
CA ILE A 295 12.32 8.10 -16.33
C ILE A 295 13.29 7.06 -16.90
N TYR A 296 13.27 5.87 -16.31
CA TYR A 296 14.08 4.74 -16.69
C TYR A 296 13.20 3.69 -17.35
N GLN A 297 13.61 3.13 -18.47
CA GLN A 297 12.84 2.12 -19.21
C GLN A 297 13.69 0.93 -19.66
N ASN A 298 13.08 -0.24 -19.71
CA ASN A 298 13.53 -1.36 -20.53
C ASN A 298 12.32 -2.07 -21.16
N SER A 299 12.55 -2.85 -22.22
CA SER A 299 11.54 -3.70 -22.83
C SER A 299 12.13 -5.07 -23.13
N ILE A 300 11.47 -6.12 -22.66
CA ILE A 300 11.96 -7.50 -22.77
C ILE A 300 10.98 -8.36 -23.57
N GLU A 301 11.50 -9.29 -24.39
CA GLU A 301 10.67 -10.26 -25.10
C GLU A 301 10.12 -11.31 -24.12
N VAL A 302 8.80 -11.52 -24.14
CA VAL A 302 8.04 -12.40 -23.22
C VAL A 302 7.27 -13.46 -24.01
N ILE A 303 6.85 -14.53 -23.34
CA ILE A 303 6.07 -15.62 -23.92
C ILE A 303 4.59 -15.23 -23.94
N GLU A 304 4.04 -14.90 -22.77
CA GLU A 304 2.63 -14.51 -22.61
C GLU A 304 2.39 -13.06 -23.05
N ASP A 305 1.18 -12.77 -23.50
CA ASP A 305 0.78 -11.44 -24.00
C ASP A 305 0.15 -10.52 -22.94
N ASP A 306 0.14 -10.95 -21.68
CA ASP A 306 -0.63 -10.33 -20.58
C ASP A 306 0.13 -10.23 -19.23
N ASP A 307 1.46 -10.41 -19.22
CA ASP A 307 2.32 -10.50 -18.02
C ASP A 307 2.27 -11.82 -17.23
N SER A 308 1.34 -12.73 -17.54
CA SER A 308 0.98 -13.82 -16.62
C SER A 308 2.08 -14.85 -16.33
N GLU A 309 3.15 -14.89 -17.14
CA GLU A 309 4.34 -15.69 -16.85
C GLU A 309 5.09 -15.24 -15.59
N PHE A 310 4.96 -13.98 -15.16
CA PHE A 310 5.67 -13.44 -14.00
C PHE A 310 4.79 -13.31 -12.76
N THR A 311 5.20 -13.98 -11.69
CA THR A 311 4.57 -13.90 -10.37
C THR A 311 4.98 -12.63 -9.63
N HIS A 312 6.25 -12.22 -9.74
CA HIS A 312 6.84 -11.13 -8.97
C HIS A 312 7.78 -10.26 -9.82
N ALA A 313 7.77 -8.96 -9.53
CA ALA A 313 8.80 -8.00 -9.91
C ALA A 313 9.37 -7.33 -8.65
N LEU A 314 10.69 -7.21 -8.58
CA LEU A 314 11.39 -6.35 -7.62
C LEU A 314 12.12 -5.23 -8.37
N LEU A 315 12.01 -3.99 -7.88
CA LEU A 315 12.75 -2.84 -8.38
C LEU A 315 13.58 -2.20 -7.28
N CYS A 316 14.82 -1.83 -7.61
CA CYS A 316 15.73 -1.10 -6.73
C CYS A 316 16.44 0.04 -7.48
N VAL A 317 17.06 0.91 -6.70
CA VAL A 317 17.80 2.10 -7.13
C VAL A 317 19.17 2.08 -6.46
N GLU A 318 20.22 1.95 -7.24
CA GLU A 318 21.61 1.88 -6.78
C GLU A 318 22.40 3.10 -7.25
N SER A 319 23.54 3.34 -6.61
CA SER A 319 24.64 4.16 -7.18
C SER A 319 25.56 3.23 -7.97
N ALA A 320 26.21 3.68 -9.05
CA ALA A 320 27.22 2.83 -9.70
C ALA A 320 28.43 2.56 -8.79
N SER A 321 28.61 3.36 -7.72
CA SER A 321 29.60 3.15 -6.65
C SER A 321 29.17 2.14 -5.58
N GLU A 322 27.89 1.79 -5.48
CA GLU A 322 27.32 0.92 -4.44
C GLU A 322 26.37 -0.16 -5.04
N PRO A 323 26.87 -1.06 -5.91
CA PRO A 323 26.07 -2.16 -6.44
C PRO A 323 25.83 -3.24 -5.38
N MET A 324 24.62 -3.80 -5.34
CA MET A 324 24.26 -4.93 -4.48
C MET A 324 24.07 -6.21 -5.30
N ASP A 325 24.30 -7.36 -4.66
CA ASP A 325 24.23 -8.68 -5.30
C ASP A 325 22.80 -9.23 -5.41
N ILE A 326 22.59 -10.23 -6.25
CA ILE A 326 21.27 -10.81 -6.49
C ILE A 326 20.74 -11.59 -5.27
N GLU A 327 21.61 -12.25 -4.51
CA GLU A 327 21.27 -12.93 -3.24
C GLU A 327 20.69 -11.96 -2.21
N TYR A 328 21.23 -10.74 -2.14
CA TYR A 328 20.69 -9.69 -1.28
C TYR A 328 19.24 -9.36 -1.69
N TYR A 329 18.99 -9.13 -2.98
CA TYR A 329 17.64 -8.84 -3.46
C TYR A 329 16.67 -10.02 -3.34
N LEU A 330 17.15 -11.27 -3.41
CA LEU A 330 16.34 -12.46 -3.14
C LEU A 330 15.92 -12.55 -1.67
N HIS A 331 16.83 -12.28 -0.74
CA HIS A 331 16.52 -12.18 0.69
C HIS A 331 15.52 -11.04 0.95
N VAL A 332 15.80 -9.85 0.40
CA VAL A 332 14.95 -8.65 0.54
C VAL A 332 13.55 -8.85 -0.06
N ALA A 333 13.42 -9.63 -1.14
CA ALA A 333 12.12 -10.00 -1.68
C ALA A 333 11.32 -10.86 -0.68
N LYS A 334 11.96 -11.89 -0.09
CA LYS A 334 11.32 -12.80 0.89
C LYS A 334 10.89 -12.07 2.16
N THR A 335 11.71 -11.17 2.69
CA THR A 335 11.38 -10.39 3.90
C THR A 335 10.34 -9.28 3.66
N ARG A 336 10.00 -8.96 2.41
CA ARG A 336 8.87 -8.09 2.05
C ARG A 336 7.63 -8.84 1.56
N SER A 337 7.77 -10.08 1.12
CA SER A 337 6.71 -10.82 0.43
C SER A 337 6.91 -12.33 0.62
N GLY A 338 5.93 -13.00 1.22
CA GLY A 338 5.99 -14.43 1.52
C GLY A 338 5.60 -14.71 2.97
N LYS A 339 6.02 -15.87 3.48
CA LYS A 339 5.76 -16.30 4.87
C LYS A 339 6.59 -15.51 5.88
N ASP A 340 7.81 -15.12 5.50
CA ASP A 340 8.77 -14.38 6.33
C ASP A 340 8.63 -12.85 6.19
N ALA A 341 7.53 -12.37 5.60
CA ALA A 341 7.31 -10.97 5.31
C ALA A 341 7.13 -10.14 6.60
N VAL A 342 8.08 -9.25 6.88
CA VAL A 342 8.01 -8.25 7.96
C VAL A 342 7.28 -7.02 7.42
N PRO A 343 6.08 -6.67 7.91
CA PRO A 343 5.26 -5.60 7.32
C PRO A 343 5.95 -4.23 7.25
N LEU A 344 6.83 -3.93 8.22
CA LEU A 344 7.58 -2.68 8.27
C LEU A 344 8.66 -2.57 7.18
N ASN A 345 9.16 -3.67 6.61
CA ASN A 345 10.15 -3.61 5.53
C ASN A 345 9.59 -2.95 4.25
N VAL A 346 8.26 -2.90 4.09
CA VAL A 346 7.61 -2.12 3.01
C VAL A 346 7.92 -0.62 3.12
N LEU A 347 8.22 -0.12 4.32
CA LEU A 347 8.60 1.28 4.58
C LEU A 347 10.13 1.51 4.58
N ASN A 348 10.93 0.45 4.51
CA ASN A 348 12.39 0.51 4.64
C ASN A 348 13.08 0.78 3.29
N ASP A 349 13.07 2.03 2.81
CA ASP A 349 13.65 2.37 1.51
C ASP A 349 15.14 1.97 1.37
N LYS A 350 15.94 1.98 2.45
CA LYS A 350 17.37 1.57 2.42
C LYS A 350 17.62 0.22 1.77
N GLN A 351 16.71 -0.73 1.92
CA GLN A 351 16.85 -2.07 1.33
C GLN A 351 16.69 -2.10 -0.21
N LEU A 352 16.25 -0.99 -0.84
CA LEU A 352 16.04 -0.88 -2.28
C LEU A 352 16.55 0.46 -2.87
N VAL A 353 17.13 1.34 -2.05
CA VAL A 353 17.63 2.66 -2.47
C VAL A 353 18.97 2.89 -1.78
N SER A 354 20.04 3.08 -2.57
CA SER A 354 21.36 3.45 -2.05
C SER A 354 21.26 4.67 -1.13
N SER A 355 21.99 4.60 -0.02
CA SER A 355 21.92 5.58 1.07
C SER A 355 22.21 7.02 0.62
N ILE A 356 23.03 7.17 -0.42
CA ILE A 356 23.39 8.43 -1.09
C ILE A 356 22.14 9.21 -1.51
N PHE A 357 21.08 8.53 -1.96
CA PHE A 357 19.89 9.16 -2.53
C PHE A 357 18.74 9.30 -1.53
N LEU A 358 18.89 8.87 -0.29
CA LEU A 358 17.86 9.05 0.74
C LEU A 358 17.78 10.50 1.24
N GLY A 359 18.82 11.30 0.98
CA GLY A 359 18.98 12.66 1.46
C GLY A 359 19.41 12.71 2.93
N LYS A 360 19.30 13.89 3.55
CA LYS A 360 19.43 13.96 5.01
C LYS A 360 18.31 13.13 5.62
N PRO A 361 18.61 12.22 6.57
CA PRO A 361 17.56 11.48 7.25
C PRO A 361 16.62 12.48 7.93
N GLU A 362 15.31 12.25 7.83
CA GLU A 362 14.37 12.99 8.68
C GLU A 362 14.77 12.72 10.12
N ILE A 363 15.25 13.76 10.80
CA ILE A 363 15.50 13.72 12.24
C ILE A 363 14.12 13.72 12.89
N ILE A 364 13.57 12.52 13.06
CA ILE A 364 12.42 12.31 13.92
C ILE A 364 12.88 12.75 15.32
N PRO A 365 12.29 13.80 15.91
CA PRO A 365 12.76 14.34 17.18
C PRO A 365 12.56 13.30 18.28
N VAL A 366 13.63 12.56 18.58
CA VAL A 366 13.63 11.45 19.53
C VAL A 366 13.16 11.98 20.88
N SER A 367 12.02 11.49 21.34
CA SER A 367 11.47 11.88 22.62
C SER A 367 12.48 11.61 23.75
N SER A 368 12.31 12.28 24.89
CA SER A 368 13.04 11.91 26.12
C SER A 368 12.76 10.47 26.54
N LEU A 369 11.69 9.86 26.03
CA LEU A 369 11.22 8.52 26.33
C LEU A 369 12.02 7.43 25.62
N ILE A 370 12.22 7.52 24.30
CA ILE A 370 13.10 6.61 23.55
C ILE A 370 14.53 6.72 24.09
N ARG A 371 15.02 7.95 24.36
CA ARG A 371 16.32 8.17 25.02
C ARG A 371 16.44 7.46 26.38
N ASN A 372 15.38 7.47 27.19
CA ASN A 372 15.36 6.75 28.47
C ASN A 372 15.21 5.24 28.30
N LYS A 373 14.50 4.77 27.25
CA LYS A 373 14.34 3.35 26.93
C LYS A 373 15.66 2.72 26.47
N ILE A 374 16.42 3.41 25.62
CA ILE A 374 17.77 2.98 25.18
C ILE A 374 18.76 2.96 26.36
N LYS A 375 18.76 4.01 27.22
CA LYS A 375 19.56 4.02 28.45
C LYS A 375 19.18 2.91 29.43
N ARG A 376 17.92 2.47 29.45
CA ARG A 376 17.46 1.35 30.26
C ARG A 376 17.93 0.01 29.66
N ILE A 377 17.81 -0.18 28.35
CA ILE A 377 18.27 -1.40 27.66
C ILE A 377 19.77 -1.59 27.88
N LYS A 378 20.61 -0.54 27.70
CA LYS A 378 22.05 -0.62 28.02
C LYS A 378 22.33 -1.04 29.47
N ARG A 379 21.57 -0.55 30.45
CA ARG A 379 21.72 -0.98 31.85
C ARG A 379 21.25 -2.41 32.12
N GLU A 380 20.21 -2.86 31.44
CA GLU A 380 19.71 -4.24 31.53
C GLU A 380 20.68 -5.22 30.84
N GLU A 381 21.33 -4.79 29.76
CA GLU A 381 22.42 -5.50 29.05
C GLU A 381 23.72 -5.55 29.89
N GLU A 382 24.21 -4.42 30.39
CA GLU A 382 25.33 -4.35 31.34
C GLU A 382 25.08 -5.24 32.57
N SER A 383 23.85 -5.25 33.09
CA SER A 383 23.42 -6.16 34.15
C SER A 383 23.43 -7.62 33.72
N LEU A 384 23.00 -7.94 32.49
CA LEU A 384 23.00 -9.31 31.98
C LEU A 384 24.43 -9.82 31.78
N VAL A 385 25.28 -9.05 31.12
CA VAL A 385 26.70 -9.35 30.89
C VAL A 385 27.42 -9.56 32.22
N LYS A 386 27.15 -8.72 33.22
CA LYS A 386 27.64 -8.91 34.58
C LYS A 386 27.11 -10.19 35.21
N THR A 387 25.81 -10.47 35.12
CA THR A 387 25.19 -11.70 35.66
C THR A 387 25.69 -12.97 34.96
N MET A 388 26.06 -12.90 33.69
CA MET A 388 26.69 -14.00 32.94
C MET A 388 28.14 -14.19 33.40
N SER A 389 28.91 -13.10 33.51
CA SER A 389 30.28 -13.13 34.06
C SER A 389 30.32 -13.67 35.49
N ASP A 390 29.38 -13.26 36.36
CA ASP A 390 29.24 -13.74 37.74
C ASP A 390 28.87 -15.24 37.81
N LYS A 391 28.38 -15.82 36.70
CA LYS A 391 28.10 -17.25 36.52
C LYS A 391 29.18 -18.01 35.72
N GLY A 392 30.30 -17.35 35.38
CA GLY A 392 31.37 -17.94 34.57
C GLY A 392 31.03 -18.11 33.08
N LEU A 393 29.93 -17.50 32.60
CA LEU A 393 29.46 -17.61 31.23
C LEU A 393 29.93 -16.41 30.40
N SER A 394 30.50 -16.68 29.23
CA SER A 394 31.04 -15.65 28.32
C SER A 394 30.05 -15.34 27.19
N PRO A 395 29.66 -14.07 26.97
CA PRO A 395 28.88 -13.68 25.78
C PRO A 395 29.62 -13.95 24.46
N ARG A 396 30.95 -14.16 24.50
CA ARG A 396 31.81 -14.30 23.32
C ARG A 396 31.99 -15.74 22.81
N ASN A 397 31.56 -16.75 23.58
CA ASN A 397 31.73 -18.17 23.21
C ASN A 397 30.52 -19.02 23.68
N PRO A 398 29.44 -19.12 22.89
CA PRO A 398 28.27 -19.92 23.24
C PRO A 398 28.57 -21.42 23.44
N GLU A 399 29.58 -21.95 22.74
CA GLU A 399 29.97 -23.37 22.82
C GLU A 399 30.63 -23.75 24.16
N GLU A 400 31.41 -22.87 24.79
CA GLU A 400 32.00 -23.11 26.11
C GLU A 400 30.94 -23.03 27.23
N ASN A 401 29.95 -22.14 27.06
CA ASN A 401 28.80 -22.05 27.96
C ASN A 401 27.96 -23.34 27.95
N LEU A 402 27.81 -23.99 26.79
CA LEU A 402 27.11 -25.27 26.66
C LEU A 402 27.87 -26.42 27.36
N LYS A 403 29.20 -26.48 27.22
CA LYS A 403 30.02 -27.48 27.95
C LYS A 403 29.91 -27.36 29.48
N LEU A 404 29.92 -26.14 30.01
CA LEU A 404 29.73 -25.89 31.45
C LEU A 404 28.34 -26.33 31.96
N ILE A 405 27.35 -26.43 31.07
CA ILE A 405 26.00 -26.94 31.39
C ILE A 405 25.96 -28.47 31.27
N ASP A 406 26.59 -29.05 30.23
CA ASP A 406 26.68 -30.51 30.03
C ASP A 406 27.51 -31.22 31.13
N ASP A 407 28.59 -30.61 31.62
CA ASP A 407 29.42 -31.19 32.70
C ASP A 407 28.64 -31.36 34.02
N ASN A 408 27.55 -30.61 34.21
CA ASN A 408 26.64 -30.75 35.36
C ASN A 408 25.54 -31.82 35.14
N PHE A 409 25.41 -32.40 33.95
CA PHE A 409 24.30 -33.28 33.56
C PHE A 409 24.72 -34.64 32.98
N ASN A 410 25.86 -35.19 33.44
CA ASN A 410 26.30 -36.52 33.03
C ASN A 410 26.05 -37.61 34.09
N SER A 411 24.93 -38.34 33.95
CA SER A 411 24.89 -39.77 34.32
C SER A 411 24.03 -40.59 33.35
N SER A 412 24.74 -41.34 32.48
CA SER A 412 24.29 -42.40 31.57
C SER A 412 23.32 -42.05 30.40
N GLY A 413 23.80 -42.22 29.16
CA GLY A 413 22.91 -42.49 28.02
C GLY A 413 23.17 -41.79 26.68
N LEU A 414 24.42 -41.48 26.29
CA LEU A 414 24.73 -41.01 24.93
C LEU A 414 24.50 -42.12 23.88
N ASP A 415 23.90 -41.75 22.74
CA ASP A 415 24.63 -41.85 21.48
C ASP A 415 24.04 -40.96 20.36
N SER A 416 24.90 -40.60 19.39
CA SER A 416 24.60 -39.89 18.13
C SER A 416 24.29 -38.37 18.14
N PHE A 417 25.32 -37.53 18.28
CA PHE A 417 25.36 -36.20 17.63
C PHE A 417 26.78 -35.80 17.17
N HIS A 418 27.12 -36.18 15.94
CA HIS A 418 28.22 -35.58 15.18
C HIS A 418 27.74 -35.28 13.75
N THR A 419 27.63 -33.99 13.41
CA THR A 419 28.08 -33.32 12.15
C THR A 419 27.22 -32.11 11.78
N SER A 420 27.74 -30.90 12.02
CA SER A 420 27.51 -29.70 11.16
C SER A 420 28.29 -28.45 11.62
N ASN A 421 29.59 -28.60 11.90
CA ASN A 421 30.47 -27.43 12.02
C ASN A 421 30.78 -26.85 10.63
N LYS A 422 30.29 -25.63 10.34
CA LYS A 422 30.90 -24.61 9.43
C LYS A 422 30.00 -23.39 9.21
N VAL A 423 30.17 -22.34 10.02
CA VAL A 423 30.49 -20.95 9.59
C VAL A 423 31.22 -20.31 10.78
N LYS A 424 32.33 -19.60 10.54
CA LYS A 424 33.04 -18.82 11.56
C LYS A 424 33.51 -17.48 11.00
N GLU A 425 33.58 -16.51 11.93
CA GLU A 425 34.43 -15.31 11.97
C GLU A 425 33.94 -13.95 11.40
N ASN A 426 34.02 -12.96 12.31
CA ASN A 426 34.39 -11.54 12.12
C ASN A 426 33.38 -10.52 11.56
N PHE A 427 32.28 -10.27 12.29
CA PHE A 427 31.41 -9.10 12.05
C PHE A 427 31.13 -8.16 13.25
N LEU A 428 31.41 -8.54 14.50
CA LEU A 428 30.84 -7.83 15.67
C LEU A 428 31.59 -6.60 16.20
N ASP A 429 32.87 -6.40 15.87
CA ASP A 429 33.70 -5.39 16.55
C ASP A 429 33.55 -3.95 16.03
N LYS A 430 32.95 -3.72 14.84
CA LYS A 430 32.80 -2.36 14.28
C LYS A 430 31.51 -1.65 14.69
N GLU A 431 30.45 -2.38 15.06
CA GLU A 431 29.15 -1.77 15.37
C GLU A 431 29.09 -1.17 16.78
N LEU A 432 29.78 -1.78 17.76
CA LEU A 432 29.74 -1.34 19.15
C LEU A 432 30.40 0.03 19.37
N ASP A 433 31.53 0.31 18.72
CA ASP A 433 32.18 1.62 18.76
C ASP A 433 31.34 2.69 18.04
N TYR A 434 30.74 2.35 16.88
CA TYR A 434 29.85 3.24 16.13
C TYR A 434 28.60 3.64 16.92
N ILE A 435 27.99 2.68 17.64
CA ILE A 435 26.85 2.91 18.54
C ILE A 435 27.26 3.72 19.78
N SER A 436 28.50 3.56 20.26
CA SER A 436 29.05 4.34 21.38
C SER A 436 29.23 5.81 20.99
N GLU A 437 29.83 6.08 19.82
CA GLU A 437 30.09 7.43 19.33
C GLU A 437 28.79 8.20 19.03
N LYS A 438 27.84 7.59 18.31
CA LYS A 438 26.54 8.21 17.97
C LYS A 438 25.64 8.46 19.18
N ALA A 439 25.65 7.61 20.21
CA ALA A 439 24.81 7.79 21.40
C ALA A 439 25.09 9.11 22.16
N SER A 440 26.26 9.71 21.93
CA SER A 440 26.66 11.03 22.43
C SER A 440 25.83 12.18 21.83
N ASN A 441 25.34 12.03 20.60
CA ASN A 441 24.93 13.13 19.72
C ASN A 441 23.40 13.35 19.59
N ASN A 442 22.60 12.78 20.50
CA ASN A 442 21.21 13.19 20.77
C ASN A 442 20.17 13.09 19.63
N SER A 443 20.48 12.43 18.51
CA SER A 443 19.55 12.20 17.38
C SER A 443 19.56 10.73 16.93
N LEU A 444 18.41 10.26 16.44
CA LEU A 444 18.26 8.98 15.74
C LEU A 444 17.44 9.20 14.47
N THR A 445 17.63 8.30 13.53
CA THR A 445 17.00 8.23 12.22
C THR A 445 15.99 7.08 12.19
N LEU A 446 15.12 7.02 11.17
CA LEU A 446 14.24 5.87 10.95
C LEU A 446 15.04 4.57 10.78
N ASP A 447 16.25 4.69 10.23
CA ASP A 447 17.14 3.56 9.95
C ASP A 447 17.72 2.94 11.23
N ASP A 448 18.08 3.76 12.22
CA ASP A 448 18.57 3.28 13.52
C ASP A 448 17.48 2.46 14.28
N ILE A 449 16.21 2.56 13.87
CA ILE A 449 15.09 1.75 14.40
C ILE A 449 14.96 0.42 13.61
N LEU A 450 15.19 0.44 12.30
CA LEU A 450 14.97 -0.70 11.41
C LEU A 450 16.16 -1.68 11.35
N GLU A 451 17.40 -1.20 11.49
CA GLU A 451 18.61 -2.03 11.47
C GLU A 451 18.77 -2.87 12.77
N ASN A 452 18.06 -2.54 13.85
CA ASN A 452 18.21 -3.17 15.18
C ASN A 452 17.24 -4.33 15.49
N GLU A 453 16.40 -4.80 14.53
CA GLU A 453 15.48 -5.93 14.79
C GLU A 453 16.10 -7.33 14.62
N GLU A 454 17.12 -7.51 13.78
CA GLU A 454 17.67 -8.86 13.48
C GLU A 454 18.39 -9.53 14.66
N PRO A 455 19.24 -8.85 15.46
CA PRO A 455 19.93 -9.49 16.60
C PRO A 455 18.98 -10.03 17.68
N VAL A 456 17.78 -9.45 17.79
CA VAL A 456 16.77 -9.86 18.77
C VAL A 456 15.98 -11.08 18.27
N LYS A 457 15.69 -11.16 16.97
CA LYS A 457 14.95 -12.29 16.37
C LYS A 457 15.75 -13.60 16.37
N LEU A 458 17.06 -13.56 16.17
CA LEU A 458 17.92 -14.75 16.21
C LEU A 458 17.91 -15.42 17.60
N ASN A 459 17.96 -14.61 18.66
CA ASN A 459 17.82 -15.08 20.03
C ASN A 459 16.42 -15.65 20.34
N PHE A 460 15.35 -15.04 19.82
CA PHE A 460 13.98 -15.48 20.10
C PHE A 460 13.61 -16.81 19.41
N TRP A 461 14.09 -17.04 18.18
CA TRP A 461 13.92 -18.33 17.50
C TRP A 461 14.67 -19.46 18.21
N THR A 462 15.89 -19.20 18.66
CA THR A 462 16.70 -20.17 19.43
C THR A 462 15.99 -20.57 20.73
N ILE A 463 15.37 -19.61 21.43
CA ILE A 463 14.56 -19.85 22.64
C ILE A 463 13.26 -20.62 22.33
N LEU A 464 12.59 -20.34 21.20
CA LEU A 464 11.39 -21.06 20.78
C LEU A 464 11.70 -22.51 20.37
N GLU A 465 12.84 -22.74 19.73
CA GLU A 465 13.31 -24.06 19.32
C GLU A 465 13.76 -24.88 20.53
N GLN A 466 14.48 -24.28 21.49
CA GLN A 466 14.73 -24.86 22.81
C GLN A 466 13.43 -25.26 23.52
N LYS A 467 12.43 -24.38 23.62
CA LYS A 467 11.13 -24.71 24.22
C LYS A 467 10.37 -25.80 23.48
N ARG A 468 10.55 -25.90 22.16
CA ARG A 468 9.95 -26.96 21.32
C ARG A 468 10.64 -28.30 21.54
N LEU A 469 11.96 -28.29 21.76
CA LEU A 469 12.76 -29.46 22.15
C LEU A 469 12.45 -29.90 23.59
N GLU A 470 12.40 -28.98 24.57
CA GLU A 470 11.93 -29.25 25.95
C GLU A 470 10.55 -29.91 25.95
N LYS A 471 9.60 -29.37 25.17
CA LYS A 471 8.24 -29.93 25.13
C LYS A 471 8.19 -31.33 24.49
N LYS A 472 9.13 -31.64 23.59
CA LYS A 472 9.27 -32.97 22.98
C LYS A 472 9.93 -33.95 23.96
N LEU A 473 11.01 -33.52 24.61
CA LEU A 473 11.73 -34.27 25.65
C LEU A 473 10.82 -34.59 26.85
N ASN A 474 10.01 -33.63 27.31
CA ASN A 474 9.05 -33.86 28.39
C ASN A 474 7.97 -34.90 28.03
N ALA A 475 7.50 -34.92 26.78
CA ALA A 475 6.56 -35.95 26.32
C ALA A 475 7.21 -37.35 26.27
N GLU A 476 8.47 -37.42 25.85
CA GLU A 476 9.25 -38.66 25.76
C GLU A 476 9.65 -39.21 27.14
N ILE A 477 9.97 -38.32 28.09
CA ILE A 477 10.13 -38.63 29.52
C ILE A 477 8.82 -39.16 30.11
N ASP A 478 7.68 -38.52 29.81
CA ASP A 478 6.38 -38.93 30.35
C ASP A 478 5.91 -40.29 29.79
N GLU A 479 6.21 -40.60 28.53
CA GLU A 479 5.98 -41.94 27.94
C GLU A 479 6.87 -43.00 28.59
N ASN A 480 8.15 -42.70 28.82
CA ASN A 480 9.10 -43.62 29.45
C ASN A 480 8.79 -43.85 30.94
N LEU A 481 8.39 -42.81 31.69
CA LEU A 481 7.86 -42.95 33.05
C LEU A 481 6.62 -43.83 33.09
N THR A 482 5.72 -43.71 32.10
CA THR A 482 4.52 -44.55 31.99
C THR A 482 4.90 -46.02 31.76
N LYS A 483 5.89 -46.31 30.92
CA LYS A 483 6.42 -47.67 30.70
C LYS A 483 7.11 -48.23 31.96
N LEU A 484 7.86 -47.39 32.68
CA LEU A 484 8.58 -47.78 33.90
C LEU A 484 7.62 -48.08 35.06
N ALA A 485 6.64 -47.21 35.32
CA ALA A 485 5.57 -47.42 36.30
C ALA A 485 4.87 -48.77 36.11
N LYS A 486 4.49 -49.07 34.86
CA LYS A 486 3.82 -50.31 34.47
C LYS A 486 4.69 -51.56 34.63
N LYS A 487 6.02 -51.42 34.60
CA LYS A 487 6.99 -52.52 34.76
C LYS A 487 7.33 -52.82 36.22
N ILE A 488 7.26 -51.80 37.10
CA ILE A 488 7.58 -51.92 38.53
C ILE A 488 6.31 -52.13 39.38
N GLY A 489 5.11 -51.87 38.82
CA GLY A 489 3.84 -52.11 39.50
C GLY A 489 3.43 -51.01 40.48
N VAL A 490 3.89 -49.78 40.23
CA VAL A 490 3.65 -48.60 41.07
C VAL A 490 2.97 -47.52 40.24
N ASP A 491 2.18 -46.65 40.88
CA ASP A 491 1.50 -45.55 40.19
C ASP A 491 2.52 -44.53 39.65
N LYS A 492 2.28 -44.01 38.45
CA LYS A 492 3.16 -43.08 37.73
C LYS A 492 3.44 -41.80 38.53
N GLU A 493 2.47 -41.35 39.31
CA GLU A 493 2.62 -40.20 40.22
C GLU A 493 3.67 -40.43 41.32
N THR A 494 3.92 -41.67 41.74
CA THR A 494 4.91 -41.98 42.79
C THR A 494 6.36 -41.92 42.31
N LEU A 495 6.59 -41.87 41.00
CA LEU A 495 7.93 -41.80 40.39
C LEU A 495 8.38 -40.36 40.08
N LYS A 496 7.53 -39.36 40.29
CA LYS A 496 7.84 -37.94 40.04
C LYS A 496 8.49 -37.29 41.28
N PRO A 497 9.66 -36.64 41.17
CA PRO A 497 10.14 -35.74 42.22
C PRO A 497 9.19 -34.53 42.34
N GLN A 498 8.75 -34.22 43.57
CA GLN A 498 7.67 -33.26 43.82
C GLN A 498 8.02 -31.81 43.43
N LYS A 499 7.26 -31.21 42.49
CA LYS A 499 6.50 -29.95 42.70
C LYS A 499 5.65 -29.48 41.49
N LEU A 500 4.36 -29.26 41.75
CA LEU A 500 3.40 -28.28 41.19
C LEU A 500 3.39 -27.95 39.66
N PHE A 501 2.35 -28.40 38.94
CA PHE A 501 1.15 -27.62 38.46
C PHE A 501 0.43 -28.34 37.29
N GLU A 502 -0.75 -27.83 36.88
CA GLU A 502 -1.80 -28.43 36.00
C GLU A 502 -2.83 -29.31 36.76
N ILE A 503 -4.13 -29.39 36.40
CA ILE A 503 -4.99 -28.70 35.40
C ILE A 503 -6.47 -28.61 35.91
N ASN A 504 -7.33 -27.79 35.27
CA ASN A 504 -8.82 -27.88 35.13
C ASN A 504 -9.44 -26.46 34.93
N ASP A 505 -10.43 -26.17 34.08
CA ASP A 505 -11.16 -26.94 33.05
C ASP A 505 -11.53 -25.99 31.89
N PHE A 506 -11.55 -26.49 30.64
CA PHE A 506 -12.33 -25.91 29.53
C PHE A 506 -12.57 -26.96 28.41
N ASN A 507 -13.30 -28.03 28.75
CA ASN A 507 -14.00 -28.84 27.75
C ASN A 507 -15.40 -28.28 27.54
N MET A 508 -15.75 -27.93 26.29
CA MET A 508 -17.11 -27.93 25.73
C MET A 508 -17.03 -27.48 24.26
N LEU A 509 -16.87 -28.45 23.35
CA LEU A 509 -17.52 -28.56 22.02
C LEU A 509 -16.70 -29.50 21.12
N ASP A 510 -16.86 -30.80 21.33
CA ASP A 510 -16.45 -31.80 20.34
C ASP A 510 -17.36 -31.74 19.11
N ASN A 511 -16.73 -31.57 17.95
CA ASN A 511 -17.01 -32.35 16.74
C ASN A 511 -15.92 -32.02 15.71
N GLU A 512 -14.78 -32.70 15.85
CA GLU A 512 -13.70 -32.63 14.87
C GLU A 512 -14.03 -33.47 13.63
N SER A 513 -14.19 -32.79 12.50
CA SER A 513 -13.59 -33.22 11.24
C SER A 513 -13.19 -31.97 10.44
N GLU A 514 -12.08 -32.06 9.71
CA GLU A 514 -11.44 -30.95 8.97
C GLU A 514 -10.78 -29.83 9.80
N LEU A 515 -9.69 -30.16 10.53
CA LEU A 515 -8.78 -29.13 11.07
C LEU A 515 -7.28 -29.51 11.05
N THR A 516 -6.82 -30.00 9.89
CA THR A 516 -5.40 -30.29 9.62
C THR A 516 -4.88 -29.52 8.39
N SER A 517 -4.41 -28.27 8.58
CA SER A 517 -3.38 -27.61 7.70
C SER A 517 -3.07 -26.11 7.97
N TYR A 518 -3.14 -25.59 9.20
CA TYR A 518 -2.68 -24.20 9.47
C TYR A 518 -1.73 -24.06 10.67
N LYS A 519 -0.42 -24.03 10.38
CA LYS A 519 0.64 -23.52 11.27
C LYS A 519 1.67 -22.70 10.48
N ALA A 520 1.53 -21.36 10.52
CA ALA A 520 2.59 -20.34 10.47
C ALA A 520 2.03 -18.97 10.00
N VAL A 521 1.61 -18.09 10.93
CA VAL A 521 1.44 -16.64 10.66
C VAL A 521 1.71 -15.81 11.93
N GLY A 522 2.97 -15.74 12.36
CA GLY A 522 3.55 -14.56 13.03
C GLY A 522 4.26 -13.71 11.96
N ASP A 523 4.34 -12.37 12.00
CA ASP A 523 3.80 -11.41 12.96
C ASP A 523 3.37 -10.09 12.30
N PHE A 524 2.59 -9.31 13.04
CA PHE A 524 2.25 -7.92 12.75
C PHE A 524 2.43 -7.19 14.07
N ASP A 525 3.57 -6.52 14.22
CA ASP A 525 3.85 -5.72 15.40
C ASP A 525 3.28 -4.31 15.21
N VAL A 526 2.63 -3.80 16.25
CA VAL A 526 2.00 -2.48 16.25
C VAL A 526 2.85 -1.61 17.16
N SER A 527 3.62 -0.69 16.56
CA SER A 527 4.50 0.20 17.31
C SER A 527 3.69 1.10 18.24
N LEU A 528 3.72 0.77 19.54
CA LEU A 528 3.13 1.57 20.61
C LEU A 528 3.83 2.93 20.67
N ASP A 529 3.10 4.00 20.36
CA ASP A 529 3.59 5.39 20.38
C ASP A 529 4.19 5.77 21.76
N ASP A 530 5.11 6.72 21.77
CA ASP A 530 5.73 7.22 23.00
C ASP A 530 4.70 7.76 24.00
N ARG A 531 3.57 8.32 23.57
CA ARG A 531 2.50 8.72 24.51
C ARG A 531 1.89 7.50 25.21
N GLN A 532 1.85 6.36 24.54
CA GLN A 532 1.36 5.08 25.07
C GLN A 532 2.42 4.43 25.96
N MET A 533 3.71 4.56 25.64
CA MET A 533 4.78 4.18 26.57
C MET A 533 4.86 5.10 27.79
N LEU A 534 4.54 6.40 27.67
CA LEU A 534 4.42 7.32 28.80
C LEU A 534 3.20 7.00 29.66
N SER A 535 2.10 6.58 29.04
CA SER A 535 0.86 6.24 29.73
C SER A 535 0.96 4.86 30.39
N ILE A 536 1.62 3.89 29.76
CA ILE A 536 2.01 2.61 30.36
C ILE A 536 3.10 2.78 31.43
N SER A 537 4.05 3.71 31.27
CA SER A 537 5.04 4.00 32.32
C SER A 537 4.39 4.69 33.51
N LYS A 538 3.50 5.68 33.28
CA LYS A 538 2.67 6.28 34.34
C LYS A 538 1.75 5.25 34.99
N ALA A 539 1.14 4.33 34.23
CA ALA A 539 0.35 3.23 34.78
C ALA A 539 1.22 2.31 35.64
N LYS A 540 2.40 1.90 35.17
CA LYS A 540 3.35 1.07 35.94
C LYS A 540 3.91 1.80 37.16
N GLU A 541 4.13 3.10 37.09
CA GLU A 541 4.63 3.95 38.17
C GLU A 541 3.53 4.25 39.21
N PHE A 542 2.30 4.48 38.78
CA PHE A 542 1.10 4.61 39.63
C PHE A 542 0.78 3.28 40.34
N VAL A 543 0.77 2.16 39.59
CA VAL A 543 0.60 0.81 40.14
C VAL A 543 1.75 0.48 41.10
N SER A 544 3.00 0.77 40.76
CA SER A 544 4.17 0.64 41.66
C SER A 544 4.00 1.46 42.95
N ASN A 545 3.60 2.73 42.84
CA ASN A 545 3.46 3.63 43.99
C ASN A 545 2.24 3.33 44.88
N LYS A 546 1.14 2.76 44.34
CA LYS A 546 0.02 2.21 45.14
C LYS A 546 0.36 0.83 45.74
N LEU A 547 1.03 -0.06 45.00
CA LEU A 547 1.44 -1.39 45.51
C LEU A 547 2.42 -1.29 46.69
N LYS A 548 3.32 -0.29 46.69
CA LYS A 548 4.18 0.03 47.84
C LYS A 548 3.41 0.48 49.10
N LYS A 549 2.10 0.78 48.99
CA LYS A 549 1.24 1.22 50.10
C LYS A 549 0.17 0.18 50.50
N SER A 550 0.13 -0.99 49.86
CA SER A 550 -0.78 -2.09 50.20
C SER A 550 -0.02 -3.28 50.79
N PRO A 551 -0.54 -3.97 51.82
CA PRO A 551 0.14 -5.13 52.40
C PRO A 551 0.23 -6.31 51.41
N THR A 552 1.47 -6.70 51.15
CA THR A 552 2.02 -8.00 50.71
C THR A 552 1.08 -9.12 50.19
N ASN A 553 1.52 -9.71 49.06
CA ASN A 553 1.21 -11.06 48.54
C ASN A 553 -0.23 -11.34 48.07
N ILE A 554 -0.46 -11.21 46.76
CA ILE A 554 -1.57 -11.84 46.02
C ILE A 554 -0.99 -12.38 44.70
N SER A 555 -1.32 -13.61 44.32
CA SER A 555 -0.83 -14.27 43.10
C SER A 555 -1.75 -13.99 41.89
N PRO A 556 -1.27 -14.13 40.64
CA PRO A 556 -2.12 -13.96 39.45
C PRO A 556 -3.31 -14.93 39.39
N THR A 557 -3.18 -16.10 40.02
CA THR A 557 -4.23 -17.12 40.16
C THR A 557 -5.41 -16.66 41.03
N ASP A 558 -5.17 -15.77 42.00
CA ASP A 558 -6.20 -15.29 42.93
C ASP A 558 -7.16 -14.28 42.27
N ILE A 559 -6.73 -13.62 41.19
CA ILE A 559 -7.49 -12.56 40.49
C ILE A 559 -8.82 -13.08 39.91
N LYS A 560 -8.89 -14.37 39.52
CA LYS A 560 -10.12 -14.98 39.02
C LYS A 560 -11.21 -15.21 40.07
N ASN A 561 -10.84 -15.22 41.36
CA ASN A 561 -11.74 -15.57 42.47
C ASN A 561 -12.21 -14.36 43.31
N PHE A 562 -11.83 -13.13 42.95
CA PHE A 562 -12.41 -11.96 43.59
C PHE A 562 -13.86 -11.76 43.13
N SER A 563 -14.78 -11.81 44.10
CA SER A 563 -16.14 -11.32 43.93
C SER A 563 -16.08 -9.87 43.42
N LYS A 564 -16.81 -9.59 42.32
CA LYS A 564 -16.89 -8.24 41.79
C LYS A 564 -17.42 -7.30 42.87
N ILE A 565 -16.68 -6.26 43.19
CA ILE A 565 -17.14 -5.26 44.17
C ILE A 565 -18.14 -4.36 43.45
N LYS A 566 -19.41 -4.44 43.86
CA LYS A 566 -20.42 -3.48 43.43
C LYS A 566 -20.12 -2.13 44.07
N CYS A 567 -19.95 -1.11 43.24
CA CYS A 567 -19.60 0.25 43.64
C CYS A 567 -20.21 1.27 42.69
N THR A 568 -20.24 2.53 43.10
CA THR A 568 -20.64 3.65 42.24
C THR A 568 -19.57 3.98 41.21
N PHE A 569 -19.94 4.74 40.17
CA PHE A 569 -18.99 5.21 39.15
C PHE A 569 -17.79 5.96 39.74
N LEU A 570 -18.02 6.84 40.72
CA LEU A 570 -16.96 7.59 41.39
C LEU A 570 -16.07 6.67 42.24
N GLU A 571 -16.67 5.77 43.01
CA GLU A 571 -15.94 4.77 43.78
C GLU A 571 -15.09 3.85 42.88
N ALA A 572 -15.55 3.51 41.68
CA ALA A 572 -14.78 2.71 40.73
C ALA A 572 -13.53 3.45 40.21
N LEU A 573 -13.60 4.78 40.06
CA LEU A 573 -12.44 5.61 39.70
C LEU A 573 -11.43 5.72 40.85
N GLU A 574 -11.91 5.91 42.09
CA GLU A 574 -11.05 6.01 43.28
C GLU A 574 -10.38 4.67 43.63
N ASN A 575 -11.16 3.58 43.57
CA ASN A 575 -10.74 2.21 43.91
C ASN A 575 -10.03 1.48 42.75
N ASN A 576 -9.61 2.19 41.72
CA ASN A 576 -8.79 1.70 40.60
C ASN A 576 -7.50 1.05 41.12
N THR A 577 -7.58 -0.28 41.30
CA THR A 577 -6.65 -1.19 42.01
C THR A 577 -6.83 -2.60 41.42
N LEU A 578 -6.15 -3.62 41.97
CA LEU A 578 -6.20 -5.00 41.46
C LEU A 578 -7.56 -5.73 41.62
N ARG A 579 -8.62 -5.06 42.08
CA ARG A 579 -9.95 -5.67 42.29
C ARG A 579 -10.90 -5.35 41.14
N THR A 580 -11.72 -6.34 40.77
CA THR A 580 -12.75 -6.20 39.73
C THR A 580 -13.91 -5.34 40.23
N SER A 581 -14.05 -4.14 39.67
CA SER A 581 -15.15 -3.22 40.01
C SER A 581 -16.38 -3.50 39.14
N LEU A 582 -17.58 -3.39 39.71
CA LEU A 582 -18.86 -3.53 39.01
C LEU A 582 -19.74 -2.31 39.29
N VAL A 583 -19.94 -1.48 38.27
CA VAL A 583 -20.87 -0.33 38.31
C VAL A 583 -22.16 -0.72 37.62
N GLU A 584 -23.30 -0.50 38.26
CA GLU A 584 -24.59 -1.02 37.81
C GLU A 584 -25.75 -0.02 37.92
N ASN A 585 -26.52 0.11 36.84
CA ASN A 585 -27.77 0.88 36.78
C ASN A 585 -27.63 2.38 37.14
N GLU A 586 -26.47 2.97 36.83
CA GLU A 586 -26.20 4.39 37.08
C GLU A 586 -26.40 5.24 35.81
N THR A 587 -26.54 6.56 36.00
CA THR A 587 -26.53 7.54 34.91
C THR A 587 -25.46 8.59 35.20
N VAL A 588 -24.53 8.76 34.26
CA VAL A 588 -23.36 9.62 34.36
C VAL A 588 -23.46 10.67 33.24
N VAL A 589 -23.53 11.95 33.61
CA VAL A 589 -23.82 13.05 32.67
C VAL A 589 -22.72 14.11 32.71
N ASN A 590 -22.27 14.58 31.55
CA ASN A 590 -21.23 15.60 31.37
C ASN A 590 -19.88 15.28 32.07
N PHE A 591 -19.59 14.00 32.33
CA PHE A 591 -18.38 13.61 33.06
C PHE A 591 -17.15 13.62 32.15
N LYS A 592 -16.01 14.09 32.67
CA LYS A 592 -14.73 14.10 31.95
C LYS A 592 -13.72 13.20 32.63
N LEU A 593 -13.32 12.17 31.91
CA LEU A 593 -12.27 11.22 32.23
C LEU A 593 -11.20 11.34 31.14
N GLU A 594 -10.33 12.34 31.27
CA GLU A 594 -9.36 12.71 30.23
C GLU A 594 -7.95 12.22 30.61
N ARG A 595 -7.43 11.23 29.87
CA ARG A 595 -6.09 10.61 30.07
C ARG A 595 -5.92 9.80 31.36
N ASP A 596 -7.02 9.34 31.96
CA ASP A 596 -7.00 8.43 33.10
C ASP A 596 -6.77 6.97 32.68
N LEU A 597 -6.80 6.09 33.67
CA LEU A 597 -6.62 4.64 33.54
C LEU A 597 -7.85 3.96 34.14
N LEU A 598 -8.38 2.93 33.49
CA LEU A 598 -9.48 2.10 33.98
C LEU A 598 -9.08 0.63 33.84
N ILE A 599 -8.91 -0.08 34.96
CA ILE A 599 -8.48 -1.48 34.97
C ILE A 599 -9.57 -2.38 35.58
N HIS A 600 -9.82 -3.55 34.97
CA HIS A 600 -10.66 -4.63 35.52
C HIS A 600 -12.11 -4.23 35.86
N THR A 601 -12.62 -3.13 35.30
CA THR A 601 -13.97 -2.63 35.57
C THR A 601 -15.01 -3.22 34.61
N THR A 602 -16.12 -3.70 35.16
CA THR A 602 -17.36 -3.98 34.41
C THR A 602 -18.36 -2.85 34.66
N PHE A 603 -18.86 -2.23 33.61
CA PHE A 603 -20.05 -1.39 33.66
C PHE A 603 -21.22 -2.20 33.10
N ASN A 604 -22.34 -2.25 33.82
CA ASN A 604 -23.53 -3.02 33.43
C ASN A 604 -24.79 -2.16 33.52
N SER A 605 -25.51 -2.01 32.42
CA SER A 605 -26.73 -1.17 32.33
C SER A 605 -26.51 0.30 32.78
N VAL A 606 -25.33 0.86 32.53
CA VAL A 606 -25.00 2.26 32.85
C VAL A 606 -25.28 3.15 31.65
N ILE A 607 -25.85 4.33 31.89
CA ILE A 607 -26.10 5.37 30.87
C ILE A 607 -25.02 6.45 31.00
N PHE A 608 -24.34 6.76 29.90
CA PHE A 608 -23.37 7.84 29.78
C PHE A 608 -23.89 8.88 28.79
N GLU A 609 -24.06 10.13 29.24
CA GLU A 609 -24.49 11.24 28.39
C GLU A 609 -23.44 12.34 28.39
N LYS A 610 -22.99 12.77 27.21
CA LYS A 610 -22.02 13.87 27.03
C LYS A 610 -20.70 13.65 27.79
N CYS A 611 -20.31 12.40 27.97
CA CYS A 611 -19.12 12.02 28.70
C CYS A 611 -17.89 12.01 27.77
N ASN A 612 -16.81 12.64 28.22
CA ASN A 612 -15.53 12.63 27.51
C ASN A 612 -14.58 11.63 28.15
N PHE A 613 -14.23 10.56 27.43
CA PHE A 613 -13.23 9.56 27.85
C PHE A 613 -11.86 9.79 27.20
N SER A 614 -11.66 10.90 26.48
CA SER A 614 -10.51 11.10 25.57
C SER A 614 -9.15 10.78 26.21
N GLY A 615 -8.36 9.94 25.54
CA GLY A 615 -7.04 9.53 26.01
C GLY A 615 -7.03 8.49 27.13
N THR A 616 -8.20 8.02 27.60
CA THR A 616 -8.28 7.01 28.67
C THR A 616 -7.66 5.69 28.24
N LEU A 617 -6.94 5.06 29.16
CA LEU A 617 -6.38 3.72 29.03
C LEU A 617 -7.37 2.71 29.64
N PHE A 618 -8.06 1.95 28.79
CA PHE A 618 -8.95 0.88 29.21
C PHE A 618 -8.20 -0.46 29.18
N HIS A 619 -8.15 -1.16 30.31
CA HIS A 619 -7.49 -2.45 30.43
C HIS A 619 -8.39 -3.48 31.12
N TYR A 620 -8.71 -4.60 30.45
CA TYR A 620 -9.70 -5.57 30.95
C TYR A 620 -11.05 -4.91 31.30
N THR A 621 -11.45 -3.89 30.54
CA THR A 621 -12.71 -3.16 30.75
C THR A 621 -13.82 -3.75 29.89
N LYS A 622 -14.98 -4.00 30.50
CA LYS A 622 -16.19 -4.45 29.79
C LYS A 622 -17.35 -3.49 30.05
N PHE A 623 -17.95 -2.99 28.99
CA PHE A 623 -19.27 -2.36 29.02
C PHE A 623 -20.30 -3.39 28.55
N SER A 624 -21.33 -3.63 29.36
CA SER A 624 -22.42 -4.58 29.08
C SER A 624 -23.76 -3.84 29.19
N HIS A 625 -24.66 -3.96 28.21
CA HIS A 625 -25.99 -3.32 28.26
C HIS A 625 -25.98 -1.79 28.47
N CYS A 626 -24.84 -1.13 28.28
CA CYS A 626 -24.66 0.30 28.55
C CYS A 626 -25.16 1.16 27.38
N LYS A 627 -25.55 2.40 27.67
CA LYS A 627 -25.92 3.40 26.66
C LYS A 627 -24.94 4.56 26.66
N PHE A 628 -24.57 5.05 25.48
CA PHE A 628 -23.72 6.22 25.28
C PHE A 628 -24.43 7.21 24.35
N ILE A 629 -24.52 8.46 24.77
CA ILE A 629 -25.16 9.55 24.01
C ILE A 629 -24.20 10.74 23.98
N ASP A 630 -23.81 11.19 22.80
CA ASP A 630 -22.90 12.33 22.61
C ASP A 630 -21.52 12.15 23.32
N CYS A 631 -21.00 10.92 23.39
CA CYS A 631 -19.78 10.58 24.14
C CYS A 631 -18.53 10.53 23.24
N THR A 632 -17.36 10.86 23.81
CA THR A 632 -16.07 10.94 23.07
C THR A 632 -15.08 9.89 23.59
N PHE A 633 -14.53 9.06 22.71
CA PHE A 633 -13.48 8.06 23.01
C PHE A 633 -12.17 8.33 22.25
N ASP A 634 -11.93 9.59 21.90
CA ASP A 634 -10.82 9.96 21.02
C ASP A 634 -9.46 9.78 21.71
N ASN A 635 -8.49 9.21 21.00
CA ASN A 635 -7.14 8.88 21.49
C ASN A 635 -7.11 7.82 22.63
N CYS A 636 -8.21 7.13 22.89
CA CYS A 636 -8.26 6.07 23.90
C CYS A 636 -7.36 4.89 23.54
N SER A 637 -6.79 4.24 24.57
CA SER A 637 -6.05 2.99 24.43
C SER A 637 -6.90 1.84 24.97
N LEU A 638 -7.28 0.91 24.10
CA LEU A 638 -8.10 -0.26 24.45
C LEU A 638 -7.20 -1.50 24.52
N ASN A 639 -7.25 -2.26 25.62
CA ASN A 639 -6.49 -3.49 25.79
C ASN A 639 -7.29 -4.55 26.56
N GLU A 640 -7.59 -5.70 25.93
CA GLU A 640 -8.55 -6.70 26.43
C GLU A 640 -9.91 -6.02 26.73
N PHE A 641 -10.48 -5.39 25.70
CA PHE A 641 -11.62 -4.48 25.81
C PHE A 641 -12.88 -5.03 25.17
N THR A 642 -14.04 -4.81 25.79
CA THR A 642 -15.32 -5.33 25.28
C THR A 642 -16.47 -4.33 25.37
N PHE A 643 -17.17 -4.12 24.25
CA PHE A 643 -18.55 -3.63 24.21
C PHE A 643 -19.48 -4.82 23.91
N ASP A 644 -20.41 -5.11 24.82
CA ASP A 644 -21.36 -6.21 24.72
C ASP A 644 -22.80 -5.68 24.87
N ASN A 645 -23.59 -5.80 23.81
CA ASN A 645 -24.99 -5.40 23.76
C ASN A 645 -25.25 -3.94 24.20
N CYS A 646 -24.35 -3.03 23.83
CA CYS A 646 -24.44 -1.59 24.12
C CYS A 646 -25.10 -0.79 22.98
N ASP A 647 -25.65 0.38 23.31
CA ASP A 647 -26.25 1.34 22.37
C ASP A 647 -25.44 2.65 22.40
N LEU A 648 -24.81 3.00 21.28
CA LEU A 648 -23.89 4.13 21.16
C LEU A 648 -24.39 5.10 20.10
N GLN A 649 -24.70 6.32 20.51
CA GLN A 649 -25.34 7.35 19.69
C GLN A 649 -24.46 8.61 19.65
N ASN A 650 -24.29 9.19 18.47
CA ASN A 650 -23.52 10.43 18.22
C ASN A 650 -22.11 10.43 18.85
N SER A 651 -21.47 9.25 18.95
CA SER A 651 -20.23 9.07 19.72
C SER A 651 -19.01 8.87 18.81
N SER A 652 -17.85 9.44 19.20
CA SER A 652 -16.64 9.45 18.38
C SER A 652 -15.54 8.49 18.90
N PHE A 653 -14.80 7.92 17.96
CA PHE A 653 -13.76 6.91 18.16
C PHE A 653 -12.54 7.23 17.28
N ASN A 654 -11.98 8.43 17.45
CA ASN A 654 -10.88 8.90 16.60
C ASN A 654 -9.51 8.52 17.20
N ASN A 655 -8.55 8.11 16.36
CA ASN A 655 -7.18 7.76 16.76
C ASN A 655 -7.12 6.72 17.90
N LEU A 656 -7.97 5.68 17.83
CA LEU A 656 -7.95 4.60 18.81
C LEU A 656 -6.66 3.79 18.71
N ASN A 657 -5.99 3.61 19.86
CA ASN A 657 -4.94 2.62 20.01
C ASN A 657 -5.55 1.32 20.52
N THR A 658 -5.30 0.19 19.86
CA THR A 658 -5.85 -1.11 20.28
C THR A 658 -4.78 -2.18 20.36
N ASN A 659 -4.73 -2.86 21.50
CA ASN A 659 -3.81 -3.95 21.77
C ASN A 659 -4.57 -5.19 22.24
N ASN A 660 -4.08 -6.36 21.86
CA ASN A 660 -4.73 -7.65 22.17
C ASN A 660 -6.22 -7.69 21.77
N ASN A 661 -7.05 -8.49 22.44
CA ASN A 661 -8.39 -8.79 21.94
C ASN A 661 -9.35 -7.60 22.15
N ILE A 662 -9.96 -7.13 21.06
CA ILE A 662 -11.02 -6.11 21.09
C ILE A 662 -12.32 -6.77 20.61
N ASN A 663 -13.35 -6.77 21.46
CA ASN A 663 -14.60 -7.47 21.19
C ASN A 663 -15.79 -6.51 21.16
N PHE A 664 -16.35 -6.25 19.98
CA PHE A 664 -17.65 -5.59 19.86
C PHE A 664 -18.69 -6.66 19.47
N VAL A 665 -19.59 -6.97 20.40
CA VAL A 665 -20.63 -8.00 20.25
C VAL A 665 -22.01 -7.38 20.46
N LYS A 666 -22.94 -7.59 19.52
CA LYS A 666 -24.37 -7.20 19.62
C LYS A 666 -24.65 -5.71 19.83
N ASN A 667 -23.70 -4.84 19.50
CA ASN A 667 -23.85 -3.40 19.74
C ASN A 667 -24.64 -2.70 18.62
N LYS A 668 -25.28 -1.60 18.98
CA LYS A 668 -25.87 -0.65 18.05
C LYS A 668 -25.03 0.62 18.06
N PHE A 669 -24.55 1.03 16.89
CA PHE A 669 -23.87 2.30 16.68
C PHE A 669 -24.74 3.16 15.76
N LYS A 670 -25.04 4.38 16.19
CA LYS A 670 -25.86 5.34 15.44
C LYS A 670 -25.15 6.69 15.37
N THR A 671 -24.92 7.19 14.16
CA THR A 671 -24.23 8.47 13.92
C THR A 671 -22.82 8.50 14.54
N CYS A 672 -22.13 7.36 14.60
CA CYS A 672 -20.79 7.25 15.19
C CYS A 672 -19.67 7.46 14.16
N GLU A 673 -18.57 8.07 14.59
CA GLU A 673 -17.38 8.28 13.77
C GLU A 673 -16.20 7.43 14.25
N PHE A 674 -15.52 6.77 13.32
CA PHE A 674 -14.29 6.00 13.54
C PHE A 674 -13.22 6.49 12.57
N LYS A 675 -12.26 7.28 13.05
CA LYS A 675 -11.21 7.90 12.20
C LYS A 675 -9.82 7.49 12.64
N PHE A 676 -8.90 7.26 11.70
CA PHE A 676 -7.49 6.96 11.96
C PHE A 676 -7.29 5.76 12.91
N TRP A 677 -8.07 4.69 12.71
CA TRP A 677 -8.04 3.52 13.60
C TRP A 677 -7.24 2.37 13.00
N SER A 678 -6.06 2.10 13.56
CA SER A 678 -5.28 0.90 13.27
C SER A 678 -5.53 -0.16 14.36
N THR A 679 -5.82 -1.40 13.96
CA THR A 679 -6.17 -2.46 14.91
C THR A 679 -5.70 -3.86 14.52
N ASN A 680 -5.42 -4.67 15.55
CA ASN A 680 -4.97 -6.05 15.47
C ASN A 680 -5.85 -6.86 16.43
N ARG A 681 -6.39 -8.01 16.00
CA ARG A 681 -7.32 -8.85 16.81
C ARG A 681 -8.66 -8.19 17.17
N LEU A 682 -9.29 -7.56 16.17
CA LEU A 682 -10.66 -7.05 16.27
C LEU A 682 -11.71 -8.14 15.95
N ILE A 683 -12.65 -8.34 16.88
CA ILE A 683 -13.82 -9.20 16.71
C ILE A 683 -15.08 -8.31 16.68
N LEU A 684 -15.77 -8.32 15.55
CA LEU A 684 -17.07 -7.69 15.34
C LEU A 684 -18.13 -8.78 15.12
N ARG A 685 -19.06 -8.96 16.06
CA ARG A 685 -20.14 -9.95 15.93
C ARG A 685 -21.51 -9.33 16.17
N GLU A 686 -22.43 -9.55 15.26
CA GLU A 686 -23.87 -9.23 15.42
C GLU A 686 -24.12 -7.73 15.70
N ASN A 687 -23.23 -6.84 15.27
CA ASN A 687 -23.38 -5.39 15.47
C ASN A 687 -24.16 -4.75 14.31
N HIS A 688 -24.89 -3.68 14.62
CA HIS A 688 -25.54 -2.81 13.63
C HIS A 688 -24.92 -1.41 13.68
N PHE A 689 -24.34 -0.98 12.57
CA PHE A 689 -23.84 0.38 12.37
C PHE A 689 -24.82 1.13 11.46
N SER A 690 -25.29 2.28 11.90
CA SER A 690 -26.29 3.09 11.19
C SER A 690 -25.84 4.55 11.12
N HIS A 691 -25.83 5.12 9.91
CA HIS A 691 -25.35 6.50 9.68
C HIS A 691 -23.90 6.73 10.19
N CYS A 692 -23.06 5.69 10.18
CA CYS A 692 -21.70 5.75 10.72
C CYS A 692 -20.67 6.16 9.67
N LYS A 693 -19.57 6.76 10.11
CA LYS A 693 -18.42 7.12 9.25
C LYS A 693 -17.18 6.35 9.67
N PHE A 694 -16.57 5.64 8.73
CA PHE A 694 -15.26 4.98 8.87
C PHE A 694 -14.26 5.65 7.93
N GLU A 695 -13.15 6.16 8.48
CA GLU A 695 -12.14 6.90 7.71
C GLU A 695 -10.73 6.50 8.13
N LEU A 696 -9.89 6.09 7.18
CA LEU A 696 -8.50 5.67 7.44
C LEU A 696 -8.43 4.57 8.52
N LEU A 697 -9.28 3.55 8.38
CA LEU A 697 -9.32 2.38 9.25
C LEU A 697 -8.53 1.23 8.63
N ILE A 698 -7.63 0.63 9.40
CA ILE A 698 -6.85 -0.56 9.00
C ILE A 698 -7.01 -1.63 10.08
N ALA A 699 -7.66 -2.73 9.74
CA ALA A 699 -7.86 -3.87 10.66
C ALA A 699 -7.12 -5.11 10.18
N ILE A 700 -6.35 -5.73 11.07
CA ILE A 700 -5.49 -6.89 10.79
C ILE A 700 -5.84 -8.03 11.74
N ARG A 701 -5.85 -9.29 11.26
CA ARG A 701 -6.24 -10.48 12.07
C ARG A 701 -7.60 -10.28 12.75
N TRP A 702 -8.65 -10.18 11.96
CA TRP A 702 -9.98 -9.76 12.43
C TRP A 702 -11.09 -10.73 11.99
N LEU A 703 -12.24 -10.65 12.66
CA LEU A 703 -13.43 -11.44 12.37
C LEU A 703 -14.66 -10.53 12.28
N GLN A 704 -15.38 -10.58 11.16
CA GLN A 704 -16.77 -10.09 11.09
C GLN A 704 -17.74 -11.25 10.91
N LYS A 705 -18.72 -11.34 11.81
CA LYS A 705 -19.85 -12.27 11.70
C LYS A 705 -21.16 -11.54 11.93
N ASN A 706 -22.09 -11.66 10.99
CA ASN A 706 -23.47 -11.16 11.10
C ASN A 706 -23.56 -9.64 11.39
N ASN A 707 -22.64 -8.82 10.87
CA ASN A 707 -22.70 -7.36 11.05
C ASN A 707 -23.48 -6.71 9.91
N VAL A 708 -24.23 -5.66 10.23
CA VAL A 708 -25.00 -4.86 9.28
C VAL A 708 -24.50 -3.43 9.31
N PHE A 709 -24.24 -2.87 8.13
CA PHE A 709 -23.94 -1.46 7.91
C PHE A 709 -25.08 -0.84 7.10
N SER A 710 -25.69 0.21 7.63
CA SER A 710 -26.79 0.95 7.01
C SER A 710 -26.43 2.43 6.91
N ASP A 711 -26.67 3.07 5.76
CA ASP A 711 -26.50 4.52 5.55
C ASP A 711 -25.07 5.03 5.90
N SER A 712 -24.07 4.14 5.82
CA SER A 712 -22.74 4.34 6.39
C SER A 712 -21.67 4.55 5.31
N SER A 713 -20.58 5.24 5.66
CA SER A 713 -19.52 5.64 4.72
C SER A 713 -18.14 5.06 5.08
N PHE A 714 -17.38 4.66 4.05
CA PHE A 714 -16.05 4.04 4.16
C PHE A 714 -15.04 4.77 3.28
N ILE A 715 -14.15 5.54 3.90
CA ILE A 715 -13.14 6.35 3.22
C ILE A 715 -11.76 5.76 3.54
N ARG A 716 -11.10 5.16 2.54
CA ARG A 716 -9.76 4.56 2.67
C ARG A 716 -9.69 3.53 3.81
N VAL A 717 -10.60 2.56 3.76
CA VAL A 717 -10.71 1.50 4.77
C VAL A 717 -10.09 0.21 4.24
N SER A 718 -9.36 -0.51 5.07
CA SER A 718 -8.80 -1.81 4.69
C SER A 718 -8.87 -2.84 5.81
N PHE A 719 -9.06 -4.08 5.40
CA PHE A 719 -9.28 -5.23 6.24
C PHE A 719 -8.38 -6.37 5.75
N ALA A 720 -7.40 -6.79 6.56
CA ALA A 720 -6.35 -7.72 6.17
C ALA A 720 -6.27 -8.99 7.05
N LYS A 721 -5.97 -10.14 6.44
CA LYS A 721 -5.76 -11.43 7.14
C LYS A 721 -6.92 -11.82 8.08
N GLY A 722 -8.16 -11.74 7.60
CA GLY A 722 -9.37 -11.97 8.41
C GLY A 722 -10.41 -12.91 7.80
N GLN A 723 -11.63 -12.86 8.36
CA GLN A 723 -12.80 -13.66 7.97
C GLN A 723 -14.09 -12.83 7.92
N ILE A 724 -14.93 -13.10 6.91
CA ILE A 724 -16.28 -12.53 6.74
C ILE A 724 -17.32 -13.66 6.70
N ARG A 725 -18.37 -13.52 7.51
CA ARG A 725 -19.58 -14.34 7.40
C ARG A 725 -20.85 -13.53 7.63
N GLY A 726 -21.72 -13.43 6.63
CA GLY A 726 -23.03 -12.77 6.77
C GLY A 726 -22.92 -11.27 7.00
N VAL A 727 -22.08 -10.57 6.23
CA VAL A 727 -21.95 -9.12 6.33
C VAL A 727 -22.84 -8.46 5.28
N LYS A 728 -23.67 -7.52 5.72
CA LYS A 728 -24.52 -6.71 4.85
C LYS A 728 -24.10 -5.24 4.85
N PHE A 729 -23.99 -4.67 3.66
CA PHE A 729 -24.00 -3.23 3.41
C PHE A 729 -25.34 -2.86 2.77
N ASP A 730 -25.99 -1.81 3.27
CA ASP A 730 -27.27 -1.30 2.79
C ASP A 730 -27.21 0.23 2.71
N ASN A 731 -27.45 0.80 1.54
CA ASN A 731 -27.36 2.25 1.29
C ASN A 731 -25.99 2.86 1.72
N CYS A 732 -24.90 2.12 1.52
CA CYS A 732 -23.56 2.55 1.93
C CYS A 732 -22.76 3.25 0.81
N PHE A 733 -21.82 4.10 1.21
CA PHE A 733 -20.84 4.73 0.31
C PHE A 733 -19.40 4.26 0.61
N ALA A 734 -18.57 4.08 -0.41
CA ALA A 734 -17.13 3.85 -0.23
C ALA A 734 -16.30 4.50 -1.35
N ASP A 735 -15.23 5.20 -0.98
CA ASP A 735 -14.20 5.73 -1.92
C ASP A 735 -13.05 4.73 -2.14
N SER A 736 -12.79 3.89 -1.13
CA SER A 736 -11.81 2.80 -1.16
C SER A 736 -12.05 1.84 0.00
N LEU A 737 -12.23 0.55 -0.32
CA LEU A 737 -12.47 -0.53 0.66
C LEU A 737 -11.73 -1.82 0.24
N GLY A 738 -10.69 -2.19 0.99
CA GLY A 738 -9.86 -3.36 0.70
C GLY A 738 -10.15 -4.58 1.60
N PHE A 739 -10.27 -5.76 1.00
CA PHE A 739 -10.32 -7.07 1.65
C PHE A 739 -9.12 -7.90 1.21
N LEU A 740 -8.07 -7.92 2.03
CA LEU A 740 -6.73 -8.38 1.66
C LEU A 740 -6.33 -9.66 2.40
N TYR A 741 -5.83 -10.66 1.68
CA TYR A 741 -5.37 -11.94 2.25
C TYR A 741 -6.45 -12.63 3.09
N MET A 742 -7.67 -12.65 2.56
CA MET A 742 -8.85 -13.16 3.25
C MET A 742 -8.84 -14.68 3.30
N THR A 743 -8.97 -15.25 4.50
CA THR A 743 -9.03 -16.71 4.68
C THR A 743 -10.40 -17.28 4.32
N PHE A 744 -11.46 -16.50 4.50
CA PHE A 744 -12.83 -16.91 4.19
C PHE A 744 -13.75 -15.70 4.00
N ILE A 745 -14.55 -15.70 2.92
CA ILE A 745 -15.65 -14.75 2.72
C ILE A 745 -16.92 -15.55 2.39
N SER A 746 -18.00 -15.32 3.14
CA SER A 746 -19.30 -15.93 2.90
C SER A 746 -20.45 -14.97 3.19
N ASN A 747 -21.50 -15.07 2.38
CA ASN A 747 -22.73 -14.29 2.49
C ASN A 747 -22.42 -12.78 2.60
N LEU A 748 -21.74 -12.25 1.60
CA LEU A 748 -21.49 -10.82 1.44
C LEU A 748 -22.62 -10.20 0.62
N HIS A 749 -23.38 -9.30 1.23
CA HIS A 749 -24.51 -8.61 0.61
C HIS A 749 -24.20 -7.11 0.49
N ILE A 750 -24.44 -6.54 -0.69
CA ILE A 750 -24.25 -5.14 -1.00
C ILE A 750 -25.50 -4.66 -1.73
N ASP A 751 -26.35 -3.94 -1.00
CA ASP A 751 -27.67 -3.50 -1.45
C ASP A 751 -27.69 -1.95 -1.50
N ASN A 752 -28.17 -1.37 -2.60
CA ASN A 752 -28.34 0.09 -2.75
C ASN A 752 -27.05 0.92 -2.54
N CYS A 753 -25.85 0.34 -2.71
CA CYS A 753 -24.58 0.99 -2.35
C CYS A 753 -23.91 1.69 -3.54
N LYS A 754 -23.12 2.75 -3.27
CA LYS A 754 -22.18 3.34 -4.24
C LYS A 754 -20.73 3.17 -3.76
N PHE A 755 -20.01 2.27 -4.39
CA PHE A 755 -18.65 1.89 -4.04
C PHE A 755 -17.65 2.17 -5.17
N GLU A 756 -16.49 2.67 -4.80
CA GLU A 756 -15.36 2.92 -5.69
C GLU A 756 -14.10 2.26 -5.12
N LYS A 757 -13.20 1.80 -5.98
CA LYS A 757 -11.87 1.26 -5.59
C LYS A 757 -11.96 0.16 -4.51
N ILE A 758 -12.93 -0.73 -4.64
CA ILE A 758 -12.98 -1.96 -3.84
C ILE A 758 -11.94 -2.93 -4.36
N CYS A 759 -11.29 -3.65 -3.45
CA CYS A 759 -10.36 -4.71 -3.83
C CYS A 759 -10.61 -5.96 -2.99
N ILE A 760 -10.89 -7.09 -3.64
CA ILE A 760 -10.79 -8.42 -3.03
C ILE A 760 -9.52 -9.06 -3.58
N SER A 761 -8.60 -9.45 -2.70
CA SER A 761 -7.27 -9.93 -3.13
C SER A 761 -7.36 -11.14 -4.08
N PRO A 762 -6.46 -11.24 -5.09
CA PRO A 762 -6.32 -12.43 -5.92
C PRO A 762 -6.26 -13.74 -5.14
N ASN A 763 -6.83 -14.80 -5.72
CA ASN A 763 -6.99 -16.14 -5.14
C ASN A 763 -7.91 -16.22 -3.91
N SER A 764 -8.61 -15.13 -3.52
CA SER A 764 -9.62 -15.20 -2.46
C SER A 764 -10.85 -15.98 -2.94
N VAL A 765 -11.42 -16.80 -2.05
CA VAL A 765 -12.67 -17.53 -2.28
C VAL A 765 -13.82 -16.82 -1.58
N VAL A 766 -14.86 -16.48 -2.34
CA VAL A 766 -16.10 -15.87 -1.88
C VAL A 766 -17.23 -16.85 -2.15
N ASN A 767 -17.83 -17.41 -1.09
CA ASN A 767 -18.84 -18.46 -1.28
C ASN A 767 -20.16 -17.92 -1.83
N VAL A 768 -20.60 -16.76 -1.34
CA VAL A 768 -21.81 -16.07 -1.80
C VAL A 768 -21.53 -14.58 -1.80
N MET A 769 -21.72 -13.95 -2.96
CA MET A 769 -21.68 -12.51 -3.15
C MET A 769 -22.93 -12.08 -3.92
N ALA A 770 -23.72 -11.19 -3.32
CA ALA A 770 -24.95 -10.71 -3.90
C ALA A 770 -24.97 -9.18 -3.95
N LEU A 771 -25.25 -8.65 -5.14
CA LEU A 771 -25.28 -7.22 -5.46
C LEU A 771 -26.67 -6.85 -5.96
N TYR A 772 -27.30 -5.85 -5.34
CA TYR A 772 -28.63 -5.36 -5.73
C TYR A 772 -28.64 -3.83 -5.77
N ASN A 773 -29.22 -3.24 -6.82
CA ASN A 773 -29.42 -1.79 -6.94
C ASN A 773 -28.15 -0.95 -6.70
N SER A 774 -26.96 -1.50 -7.00
CA SER A 774 -25.69 -0.98 -6.52
C SER A 774 -24.76 -0.54 -7.65
N LYS A 775 -23.91 0.43 -7.37
CA LYS A 775 -22.90 0.95 -8.30
C LYS A 775 -21.50 0.69 -7.76
N ILE A 776 -20.72 -0.10 -8.48
CA ILE A 776 -19.32 -0.42 -8.16
C ILE A 776 -18.44 -0.05 -9.35
N MET A 777 -17.41 0.75 -9.13
CA MET A 777 -16.48 1.19 -10.19
C MET A 777 -15.01 1.19 -9.77
N HIS A 778 -14.11 1.13 -10.75
CA HIS A 778 -12.65 1.15 -10.58
C HIS A 778 -12.15 0.11 -9.56
N SER A 779 -12.84 -1.03 -9.46
CA SER A 779 -12.65 -2.04 -8.41
C SER A 779 -12.05 -3.35 -8.94
N GLY A 780 -11.28 -4.04 -8.11
CA GLY A 780 -10.51 -5.24 -8.45
C GLY A 780 -11.07 -6.53 -7.84
N PHE A 781 -11.39 -7.48 -8.71
CA PHE A 781 -11.81 -8.86 -8.44
C PHE A 781 -10.94 -9.90 -9.19
N ARG A 782 -9.80 -9.47 -9.73
CA ARG A 782 -8.91 -10.27 -10.58
C ARG A 782 -8.47 -11.57 -9.90
N LYS A 783 -8.53 -12.70 -10.60
CA LYS A 783 -8.20 -14.05 -10.09
C LYS A 783 -8.94 -14.44 -8.79
N THR A 784 -10.12 -13.88 -8.50
CA THR A 784 -10.95 -14.35 -7.38
C THR A 784 -11.84 -15.52 -7.80
N THR A 785 -12.29 -16.33 -6.84
CA THR A 785 -13.30 -17.37 -7.05
C THR A 785 -14.57 -16.98 -6.33
N ILE A 786 -15.69 -16.84 -7.05
CA ILE A 786 -16.99 -16.52 -6.48
C ILE A 786 -17.98 -17.64 -6.83
N ASN A 787 -18.25 -18.52 -5.86
CA ASN A 787 -19.02 -19.76 -6.09
C ASN A 787 -20.50 -19.49 -6.42
N SER A 788 -21.07 -18.42 -5.84
CA SER A 788 -22.41 -17.94 -6.11
C SER A 788 -22.36 -16.42 -6.24
N PHE A 789 -22.19 -15.95 -7.47
CA PHE A 789 -22.18 -14.53 -7.80
C PHE A 789 -23.55 -14.14 -8.37
N THR A 790 -24.26 -13.24 -7.69
CA THR A 790 -25.54 -12.68 -8.16
C THR A 790 -25.44 -11.16 -8.26
N SER A 791 -25.90 -10.60 -9.38
CA SER A 791 -26.03 -9.15 -9.58
C SER A 791 -27.38 -8.84 -10.25
N PHE A 792 -28.10 -7.88 -9.68
CA PHE A 792 -29.41 -7.45 -10.17
C PHE A 792 -29.49 -5.91 -10.19
N ASP A 793 -29.94 -5.34 -11.32
CA ASP A 793 -30.24 -3.90 -11.50
C ASP A 793 -29.11 -2.99 -11.00
N SER A 794 -27.88 -3.26 -11.46
CA SER A 794 -26.63 -2.73 -10.88
C SER A 794 -25.62 -2.26 -11.93
N ASP A 795 -24.81 -1.26 -11.57
CA ASP A 795 -23.74 -0.68 -12.40
C ASP A 795 -22.36 -1.18 -11.94
N LEU A 796 -21.78 -2.15 -12.63
CA LEU A 796 -20.45 -2.73 -12.36
C LEU A 796 -19.44 -2.30 -13.45
N ILE A 797 -19.27 -0.98 -13.59
CA ILE A 797 -18.58 -0.31 -14.70
C ILE A 797 -17.08 -0.11 -14.40
N GLU A 798 -16.21 -0.28 -15.40
CA GLU A 798 -14.74 -0.05 -15.29
C GLU A 798 -14.06 -0.82 -14.14
N ASN A 799 -14.43 -2.10 -13.96
CA ASN A 799 -13.85 -2.99 -12.95
C ASN A 799 -12.94 -4.06 -13.58
N ASP A 800 -12.04 -4.65 -12.79
CA ASP A 800 -11.17 -5.77 -13.21
C ASP A 800 -11.68 -7.09 -12.64
N PHE A 801 -12.36 -7.86 -13.48
CA PHE A 801 -12.79 -9.24 -13.26
C PHE A 801 -11.91 -10.24 -14.03
N GLY A 802 -10.71 -9.87 -14.49
CA GLY A 802 -9.86 -10.76 -15.27
C GLY A 802 -9.50 -12.03 -14.50
N LEU A 803 -9.49 -13.17 -15.18
CA LEU A 803 -9.24 -14.50 -14.62
C LEU A 803 -10.17 -14.94 -13.47
N ILE A 804 -11.28 -14.23 -13.22
CA ILE A 804 -12.28 -14.60 -12.21
C ILE A 804 -12.86 -15.99 -12.49
N GLN A 805 -13.12 -16.76 -11.44
CA GLN A 805 -13.87 -18.01 -11.52
C GLN A 805 -15.27 -17.78 -10.92
N ALA A 806 -16.24 -17.49 -11.79
CA ALA A 806 -17.63 -17.21 -11.41
C ALA A 806 -18.59 -18.08 -12.24
N ARG A 807 -18.45 -19.40 -12.10
CA ARG A 807 -19.29 -20.40 -12.78
C ARG A 807 -20.70 -20.37 -12.20
N GLY A 808 -21.74 -20.47 -13.03
CA GLY A 808 -23.12 -20.41 -12.58
C GLY A 808 -23.57 -19.04 -12.06
N ALA A 809 -22.88 -17.96 -12.44
CA ALA A 809 -23.25 -16.60 -12.05
C ALA A 809 -24.64 -16.22 -12.58
N LYS A 810 -25.32 -15.33 -11.88
CA LYS A 810 -26.66 -14.85 -12.22
C LYS A 810 -26.65 -13.34 -12.31
N PHE A 811 -26.64 -12.83 -13.54
CA PHE A 811 -26.65 -11.40 -13.82
C PHE A 811 -27.95 -11.03 -14.53
N ASN A 812 -28.70 -10.09 -13.98
CA ASN A 812 -29.91 -9.56 -14.60
C ASN A 812 -29.85 -8.02 -14.53
N LYS A 813 -30.14 -7.33 -15.63
CA LYS A 813 -30.11 -5.85 -15.71
C LYS A 813 -28.84 -5.20 -15.15
N THR A 814 -27.69 -5.85 -15.33
CA THR A 814 -26.41 -5.37 -14.81
C THR A 814 -25.55 -4.79 -15.93
N SER A 815 -25.09 -3.56 -15.79
CA SER A 815 -24.07 -2.99 -16.68
C SER A 815 -22.68 -3.41 -16.22
N PHE A 816 -21.85 -3.86 -17.16
CA PHE A 816 -20.45 -4.20 -16.97
C PHE A 816 -19.52 -3.30 -17.80
N LYS A 817 -20.07 -2.22 -18.39
CA LYS A 817 -19.43 -1.39 -19.41
C LYS A 817 -17.96 -1.06 -19.11
N SER A 818 -17.11 -1.16 -20.13
CA SER A 818 -15.65 -0.89 -20.06
C SER A 818 -14.86 -1.72 -19.02
N SER A 819 -15.44 -2.77 -18.44
CA SER A 819 -14.74 -3.66 -17.50
C SER A 819 -13.85 -4.69 -18.21
N LEU A 820 -12.88 -5.22 -17.46
CA LEU A 820 -11.99 -6.30 -17.87
C LEU A 820 -12.55 -7.64 -17.38
N PHE A 821 -12.63 -8.62 -18.28
CA PHE A 821 -13.02 -10.01 -18.07
C PHE A 821 -12.04 -10.92 -18.84
N ASP A 822 -10.79 -10.48 -19.03
CA ASP A 822 -9.78 -11.22 -19.75
C ASP A 822 -9.55 -12.59 -19.10
N ARG A 823 -9.70 -13.66 -19.90
CA ARG A 823 -9.59 -15.06 -19.45
C ARG A 823 -10.53 -15.43 -18.26
N ALA A 824 -11.62 -14.69 -18.06
CA ALA A 824 -12.65 -14.97 -17.03
C ALA A 824 -13.44 -16.27 -17.31
N ASN A 825 -13.84 -17.00 -16.28
CA ASN A 825 -14.68 -18.19 -16.40
C ASN A 825 -16.10 -17.91 -15.89
N LEU A 826 -17.04 -17.78 -16.84
CA LEU A 826 -18.47 -17.57 -16.60
C LEU A 826 -19.31 -18.77 -17.05
N SER A 827 -18.71 -19.96 -17.19
CA SER A 827 -19.44 -21.15 -17.66
C SER A 827 -20.69 -21.45 -16.82
N ASN A 828 -21.75 -21.97 -17.45
CA ASN A 828 -23.04 -22.30 -16.84
C ASN A 828 -23.83 -21.08 -16.26
N SER A 829 -23.44 -19.85 -16.59
CA SER A 829 -24.09 -18.63 -16.07
C SER A 829 -25.39 -18.28 -16.80
N VAL A 830 -26.25 -17.50 -16.12
CA VAL A 830 -27.47 -16.90 -16.66
C VAL A 830 -27.27 -15.39 -16.69
N ILE A 831 -27.30 -14.80 -17.89
CA ILE A 831 -27.02 -13.38 -18.12
C ILE A 831 -28.16 -12.79 -18.95
N GLU A 832 -28.94 -11.89 -18.35
CA GLU A 832 -30.18 -11.36 -18.92
C GLU A 832 -30.20 -9.82 -18.87
N GLN A 833 -30.51 -9.16 -19.98
CA GLN A 833 -30.65 -7.70 -20.05
C GLN A 833 -29.39 -6.93 -19.58
N CYS A 834 -28.20 -7.52 -19.73
CA CYS A 834 -26.92 -6.95 -19.30
C CYS A 834 -26.21 -6.16 -20.40
N ASP A 835 -25.36 -5.20 -20.01
CA ASP A 835 -24.56 -4.39 -20.94
C ASP A 835 -23.05 -4.61 -20.76
N PHE A 836 -22.44 -5.34 -21.69
CA PHE A 836 -21.01 -5.56 -21.85
C PHE A 836 -20.41 -4.65 -22.94
N ALA A 837 -20.96 -3.45 -23.19
CA ALA A 837 -20.36 -2.51 -24.13
C ALA A 837 -18.90 -2.17 -23.74
N HIS A 838 -18.01 -2.16 -24.72
CA HIS A 838 -16.57 -1.87 -24.56
C HIS A 838 -15.79 -2.77 -23.57
N THR A 839 -16.36 -3.89 -23.10
CA THR A 839 -15.64 -4.77 -22.17
C THR A 839 -14.57 -5.60 -22.88
N ASN A 840 -13.47 -5.89 -22.18
CA ASN A 840 -12.47 -6.83 -22.65
C ASN A 840 -12.77 -8.25 -22.13
N LEU A 841 -13.35 -9.10 -22.97
CA LEU A 841 -13.67 -10.51 -22.70
C LEU A 841 -12.66 -11.47 -23.37
N LYS A 842 -11.48 -10.99 -23.77
CA LYS A 842 -10.48 -11.79 -24.49
C LYS A 842 -10.15 -13.09 -23.75
N GLY A 843 -10.37 -14.23 -24.39
CA GLY A 843 -10.08 -15.56 -23.84
C GLY A 843 -11.06 -16.04 -22.76
N ALA A 844 -12.18 -15.34 -22.53
CA ALA A 844 -13.17 -15.73 -21.53
C ALA A 844 -13.87 -17.07 -21.89
N ILE A 845 -14.34 -17.79 -20.88
CA ILE A 845 -15.02 -19.08 -21.01
C ILE A 845 -16.52 -18.88 -20.80
N LEU A 846 -17.28 -18.95 -21.91
CA LEU A 846 -18.74 -18.81 -21.99
C LEU A 846 -19.41 -20.14 -22.39
N GLU A 847 -18.89 -21.25 -21.87
CA GLU A 847 -19.45 -22.60 -22.08
C GLU A 847 -20.76 -22.77 -21.31
N ASP A 848 -21.79 -23.29 -21.98
CA ASP A 848 -23.12 -23.60 -21.42
C ASP A 848 -23.84 -22.39 -20.79
N VAL A 849 -23.55 -21.18 -21.28
CA VAL A 849 -24.15 -19.92 -20.79
C VAL A 849 -25.51 -19.67 -21.46
N PHE A 850 -26.43 -19.06 -20.72
CA PHE A 850 -27.67 -18.50 -21.25
C PHE A 850 -27.57 -16.98 -21.35
N LEU A 851 -27.68 -16.45 -22.57
CA LEU A 851 -27.67 -15.01 -22.87
C LEU A 851 -29.05 -14.60 -23.42
N ASP A 852 -29.74 -13.67 -22.76
CA ASP A 852 -30.95 -13.00 -23.28
C ASP A 852 -30.79 -11.47 -23.22
N LYS A 853 -30.97 -10.79 -24.36
CA LYS A 853 -30.94 -9.31 -24.47
C LYS A 853 -29.64 -8.68 -23.95
N VAL A 854 -28.51 -9.33 -24.23
CA VAL A 854 -27.18 -8.87 -23.79
C VAL A 854 -26.52 -8.00 -24.86
N SER A 855 -26.05 -6.82 -24.46
CA SER A 855 -25.27 -5.93 -25.33
C SER A 855 -23.77 -6.24 -25.23
N PHE A 856 -23.11 -6.47 -26.37
CA PHE A 856 -21.66 -6.58 -26.52
C PHE A 856 -21.12 -5.49 -27.46
N PHE A 857 -21.74 -4.31 -27.47
CA PHE A 857 -21.39 -3.23 -28.40
C PHE A 857 -19.91 -2.83 -28.27
N SER A 858 -19.13 -2.98 -29.34
CA SER A 858 -17.68 -2.75 -29.33
C SER A 858 -16.90 -3.51 -28.24
N ALA A 859 -17.39 -4.66 -27.79
CA ALA A 859 -16.68 -5.54 -26.86
C ALA A 859 -15.55 -6.32 -27.57
N GLU A 860 -14.52 -6.70 -26.82
CA GLU A 860 -13.43 -7.54 -27.30
C GLU A 860 -13.66 -8.99 -26.89
N LEU A 861 -14.08 -9.85 -27.83
CA LEU A 861 -14.43 -11.27 -27.67
C LEU A 861 -13.43 -12.20 -28.38
N CYS A 862 -12.23 -11.73 -28.73
CA CYS A 862 -11.12 -12.56 -29.20
C CYS A 862 -10.93 -13.81 -28.32
N MET A 863 -10.70 -14.97 -28.95
CA MET A 863 -10.33 -16.24 -28.28
C MET A 863 -11.34 -16.74 -27.23
N VAL A 864 -12.56 -16.20 -27.18
CA VAL A 864 -13.61 -16.66 -26.27
C VAL A 864 -13.96 -18.12 -26.56
N LYS A 865 -14.10 -18.92 -25.50
CA LYS A 865 -14.51 -20.32 -25.56
C LYS A 865 -16.02 -20.44 -25.37
N THR A 866 -16.64 -21.28 -26.17
CA THR A 866 -18.10 -21.50 -26.19
C THR A 866 -18.40 -22.99 -26.35
N SER A 867 -19.57 -23.45 -25.93
CA SER A 867 -20.05 -24.83 -26.13
C SER A 867 -21.25 -24.88 -27.08
N GLN A 868 -21.64 -26.09 -27.49
CA GLN A 868 -22.86 -26.33 -28.29
C GLN A 868 -24.16 -25.97 -27.53
N ASN A 869 -24.13 -25.88 -26.21
CA ASN A 869 -25.30 -25.53 -25.39
C ASN A 869 -25.40 -24.02 -25.09
N LEU A 870 -24.51 -23.18 -25.63
CA LEU A 870 -24.59 -21.73 -25.50
C LEU A 870 -25.88 -21.21 -26.14
N VAL A 871 -26.78 -20.65 -25.32
CA VAL A 871 -28.04 -20.05 -25.79
C VAL A 871 -27.85 -18.55 -25.95
N GLN A 872 -28.23 -18.00 -27.11
CA GLN A 872 -28.20 -16.58 -27.40
C GLN A 872 -29.59 -16.13 -27.89
N LYS A 873 -30.16 -15.11 -27.26
CA LYS A 873 -31.45 -14.49 -27.62
C LYS A 873 -31.32 -12.98 -27.60
N ASP A 874 -31.77 -12.32 -28.66
CA ASP A 874 -31.82 -10.85 -28.79
C ASP A 874 -30.51 -10.10 -28.42
N CYS A 875 -29.34 -10.73 -28.61
CA CYS A 875 -28.03 -10.16 -28.27
C CYS A 875 -27.50 -9.19 -29.33
N LEU A 876 -26.85 -8.10 -28.91
CA LEU A 876 -26.28 -7.08 -29.79
C LEU A 876 -24.75 -7.21 -29.91
N PHE A 877 -24.24 -7.52 -31.10
CA PHE A 877 -22.79 -7.70 -31.36
C PHE A 877 -22.17 -6.63 -32.28
N THR A 878 -22.84 -5.48 -32.47
CA THR A 878 -22.35 -4.41 -33.34
C THR A 878 -20.96 -3.92 -32.91
N ARG A 879 -20.00 -3.96 -33.85
CA ARG A 879 -18.56 -3.64 -33.65
C ARG A 879 -17.83 -4.55 -32.66
N ALA A 880 -18.42 -5.64 -32.17
CA ALA A 880 -17.70 -6.59 -31.33
C ALA A 880 -16.58 -7.29 -32.13
N ASN A 881 -15.39 -7.41 -31.55
CA ASN A 881 -14.29 -8.14 -32.17
C ASN A 881 -14.31 -9.61 -31.73
N PHE A 882 -14.07 -10.53 -32.65
CA PHE A 882 -14.04 -11.98 -32.40
C PHE A 882 -12.78 -12.66 -32.96
N ILE A 883 -11.82 -11.91 -33.50
CA ILE A 883 -10.73 -12.45 -34.34
C ILE A 883 -9.39 -12.24 -33.64
N PRO A 884 -8.64 -13.30 -33.28
CA PRO A 884 -8.84 -14.70 -33.68
C PRO A 884 -9.92 -15.43 -32.86
N ARG A 885 -10.60 -16.40 -33.49
CA ARG A 885 -11.50 -17.34 -32.82
C ARG A 885 -10.70 -18.49 -32.18
N TYR A 886 -11.30 -19.17 -31.20
CA TYR A 886 -10.66 -20.32 -30.56
C TYR A 886 -10.99 -21.61 -31.32
N GLY A 887 -10.08 -22.03 -32.20
CA GLY A 887 -10.27 -23.16 -33.12
C GLY A 887 -10.92 -22.74 -34.45
N ASP A 888 -10.36 -23.26 -35.54
CA ASP A 888 -10.97 -23.29 -36.88
C ASP A 888 -11.78 -24.59 -37.06
#